data_AF-A0A9J6EWB0-F1
#
_entry.id   AF-A0A9J6EWB0-F1
#
_cell.length_a   1.000
_cell.length_b   1.000
_cell.length_c   1.000
_cell.angle_alpha   90.00
_cell.angle_beta   90.00
_cell.angle_gamma   90.00
#
_symmetry.space_group_name_H-M   'P 1'
#
loop_
_entity.id
_entity.type
_entity.pdbx_description
1 polymer ?
#
loop_
_entity_poly.entity_id
_entity_poly.type
_entity_poly.pdbx_seq_one_letter_code
_entity_poly.pdbx_strand_id
1 'polypeptide(L)'
;MTGRETVVSGLDAIEGLAIDWVAGNMYWIDPSYDVIEVSRLNGSGRYVLLSGNMDKPRAIVVHPYKGYIFWSDWGVPPKIERAALDGSNRVVLVNASVQLVNDLAIDFEEDKLYWCDSRTDTIEKGQFGLAQGAQYLMFSSHSASERHREDGSIFRVKKHDPGLEEMLVNHLTDSIKDLQVFHTRPKQNYEGFVMFSRVRTIDSIHMMDETNLNAPFPSISSSEYMRNIIGLAFDYSERRIFYSDIQRGSINSVHFNGSGHTVLVQKQGSVEGLAYEPVNNELYWTSHRDASVGRVSLSDPTALPEKIVKLGTEDKPRGIVVSSCIKRVFWTNWNSHHPSIQKSYLNGYELESIITTDIRMPNGIAIDHQLQKLYWSDARLDKIERCDFNGGDRHVLLSEHPQHPFDLAVYGDFVFWTDWVAHAVLRANKHTGADVVVLRKNVVRPMGIIAVANDTNDCTLSPCSTLNGGCEDQCVVATNGTIYCQCFPGRTLMSDGRRCAVKIANCTSVEFQCGDGACIPFELACDGVQACPDGSDENVIDCAMLTCPEGFYRCHNGRCVSKNRVCDGLDACGDYSDELNCTCKGDQFKCARGPCIPSNFVCDFEPECPDASDEINCPKPDCTRHPMTLHPNLLLVNCERTTACIHLGWICDGQNDCWDFSDEENCQTTTPQVSCPAMSFRCLNGLCIPDSWRCDRDMDCEDGHNGSLSSDEKGCEYKCARDQFQCTDGECISLLNRCDGQPDCSDGSDEPPACRMRQCGDSEFKCNSTGQCIPNAWKCDGAGDCLDNSDEDPSLNCTLRQCKANEFKCLNQVCILDSFYCDGDHDCEDGSDEPDTCEKHRCRENQFACNNGRCISNHATCNGWDDCRDGSDEKPDLCPQEKSKPLMIGGLARAFKFPAAEARSWDWAKRALPKDAGEPATAIGCCAR
;
A
#
# COMPACT_ATOMS: atom_id res chain seq x y z
N MET A 1 -43.36 -27.18 -22.16
CA MET A 1 -42.08 -26.79 -21.55
C MET A 1 -42.19 -25.36 -21.05
N THR A 2 -42.51 -25.15 -19.78
CA THR A 2 -42.57 -23.83 -19.12
C THR A 2 -41.45 -23.78 -18.10
N GLY A 3 -40.25 -23.35 -18.53
CA GLY A 3 -39.03 -23.38 -17.71
C GLY A 3 -37.77 -23.52 -18.54
N ARG A 4 -37.58 -22.63 -19.53
CA ARG A 4 -36.32 -22.57 -20.30
C ARG A 4 -35.33 -21.70 -19.54
N GLU A 5 -34.25 -22.29 -19.09
CA GLU A 5 -33.10 -21.59 -18.50
C GLU A 5 -31.95 -21.56 -19.51
N THR A 6 -31.23 -20.44 -19.59
CA THR A 6 -30.03 -20.33 -20.43
C THR A 6 -28.83 -20.60 -19.55
N VAL A 7 -28.16 -21.74 -19.78
CA VAL A 7 -27.05 -22.21 -18.93
C VAL A 7 -25.71 -21.55 -19.31
N VAL A 8 -25.45 -21.38 -20.61
CA VAL A 8 -24.25 -20.70 -21.13
C VAL A 8 -24.67 -19.69 -22.19
N SER A 9 -24.02 -18.52 -22.24
CA SER A 9 -24.29 -17.44 -23.19
C SER A 9 -23.01 -16.97 -23.89
N GLY A 10 -23.14 -16.25 -25.02
CA GLY A 10 -21.99 -15.77 -25.80
C GLY A 10 -21.30 -16.88 -26.61
N LEU A 11 -22.10 -17.73 -27.24
CA LEU A 11 -21.69 -18.80 -28.16
C LEU A 11 -22.16 -18.40 -29.56
N ASP A 12 -21.36 -18.70 -30.59
CA ASP A 12 -21.71 -18.32 -31.97
C ASP A 12 -22.32 -19.50 -32.73
N ALA A 13 -21.53 -20.54 -33.01
CA ALA A 13 -21.98 -21.74 -33.70
C ALA A 13 -21.59 -22.99 -32.91
N ILE A 14 -22.52 -23.59 -32.15
CA ILE A 14 -22.23 -24.85 -31.45
C ILE A 14 -22.54 -26.01 -32.39
N GLU A 15 -21.51 -26.72 -32.86
CA GLU A 15 -21.70 -27.90 -33.72
C GLU A 15 -21.75 -29.22 -32.92
N GLY A 16 -21.14 -29.27 -31.73
CA GLY A 16 -21.03 -30.48 -30.93
C GLY A 16 -21.10 -30.22 -29.42
N LEU A 17 -21.76 -31.12 -28.69
CA LEU A 17 -21.92 -31.09 -27.23
C LEU A 17 -21.75 -32.51 -26.65
N ALA A 18 -20.94 -32.65 -25.61
CA ALA A 18 -20.74 -33.89 -24.87
C ALA A 18 -20.85 -33.63 -23.36
N ILE A 19 -21.34 -34.62 -22.60
CA ILE A 19 -21.56 -34.51 -21.17
C ILE A 19 -20.69 -35.54 -20.46
N ASP A 20 -19.91 -35.08 -19.48
CA ASP A 20 -19.28 -35.94 -18.48
C ASP A 20 -20.21 -36.04 -17.26
N TRP A 21 -20.96 -37.14 -17.21
CA TRP A 21 -21.89 -37.43 -16.13
C TRP A 21 -21.21 -37.86 -14.83
N VAL A 22 -19.92 -38.21 -14.85
CA VAL A 22 -19.17 -38.62 -13.65
C VAL A 22 -18.71 -37.39 -12.89
N ALA A 23 -18.10 -36.42 -13.58
CA ALA A 23 -17.63 -35.19 -12.96
C ALA A 23 -18.69 -34.06 -12.93
N GLY A 24 -19.77 -34.19 -13.70
CA GLY A 24 -20.80 -33.15 -13.82
C GLY A 24 -20.35 -31.96 -14.68
N ASN A 25 -19.59 -32.23 -15.74
CA ASN A 25 -19.09 -31.25 -16.70
C ASN A 25 -19.77 -31.41 -18.07
N MET A 26 -19.85 -30.32 -18.82
CA MET A 26 -20.26 -30.30 -20.22
C MET A 26 -19.14 -29.72 -21.08
N TYR A 27 -18.94 -30.33 -22.23
CA TYR A 27 -17.91 -29.96 -23.21
C TYR A 27 -18.59 -29.62 -24.53
N TRP A 28 -18.18 -28.55 -25.19
CA TRP A 28 -18.73 -28.18 -26.49
C TRP A 28 -17.67 -27.64 -27.42
N ILE A 29 -17.99 -27.67 -28.70
CA ILE A 29 -17.15 -27.17 -29.78
C ILE A 29 -17.78 -25.90 -30.33
N ASP A 30 -16.98 -24.84 -30.43
CA ASP A 30 -17.34 -23.62 -31.14
C ASP A 30 -16.35 -23.39 -32.31
N PRO A 31 -16.72 -23.78 -33.55
CA PRO A 31 -15.88 -23.62 -34.73
C PRO A 31 -15.69 -22.16 -35.14
N SER A 32 -16.53 -21.23 -34.69
CA SER A 32 -16.34 -19.81 -35.00
C SER A 32 -15.12 -19.21 -34.28
N TYR A 33 -14.68 -19.86 -33.20
CA TYR A 33 -13.53 -19.45 -32.40
C TYR A 33 -12.38 -20.46 -32.41
N ASP A 34 -12.51 -21.58 -33.14
CA ASP A 34 -11.55 -22.70 -33.14
C ASP A 34 -11.21 -23.19 -31.73
N VAL A 35 -12.23 -23.38 -30.88
CA VAL A 35 -12.08 -23.80 -29.48
C VAL A 35 -12.96 -24.97 -29.09
N ILE A 36 -12.47 -25.75 -28.13
CA ILE A 36 -13.25 -26.69 -27.33
C ILE A 36 -13.30 -26.13 -25.91
N GLU A 37 -14.51 -25.92 -25.40
CA GLU A 37 -14.74 -25.36 -24.07
C GLU A 37 -15.39 -26.39 -23.15
N VAL A 38 -15.17 -26.21 -21.86
CA VAL A 38 -15.76 -27.01 -20.79
C VAL A 38 -16.39 -26.08 -19.76
N SER A 39 -17.50 -26.49 -19.16
CA SER A 39 -18.05 -25.86 -17.95
C SER A 39 -18.75 -26.91 -17.10
N ARG A 40 -19.12 -26.56 -15.86
CA ARG A 40 -20.02 -27.41 -15.07
C ARG A 40 -21.41 -27.45 -15.69
N LEU A 41 -22.20 -28.46 -15.36
CA LEU A 41 -23.59 -28.59 -15.83
C LEU A 41 -24.49 -27.37 -15.52
N ASN A 42 -24.13 -26.55 -14.53
CA ASN A 42 -24.81 -25.30 -14.19
C ASN A 42 -24.26 -24.06 -14.94
N GLY A 43 -23.33 -24.24 -15.89
CA GLY A 43 -22.69 -23.17 -16.66
C GLY A 43 -21.54 -22.44 -15.96
N SER A 44 -21.29 -22.76 -14.68
CA SER A 44 -20.18 -22.15 -13.93
C SER A 44 -18.83 -22.77 -14.31
N GLY A 45 -17.76 -21.98 -14.15
CA GLY A 45 -16.39 -22.46 -14.41
C GLY A 45 -16.11 -22.75 -15.88
N ARG A 46 -16.69 -21.96 -16.81
CA ARG A 46 -16.36 -22.02 -18.23
C ARG A 46 -14.86 -21.82 -18.44
N TYR A 47 -14.26 -22.73 -19.21
CA TYR A 47 -12.84 -22.80 -19.50
C TYR A 47 -12.65 -23.29 -20.94
N VAL A 48 -11.77 -22.63 -21.69
CA VAL A 48 -11.27 -23.05 -23.00
C VAL A 48 -10.26 -24.16 -22.76
N LEU A 49 -10.67 -25.40 -23.03
CA LEU A 49 -9.86 -26.61 -22.82
C LEU A 49 -8.77 -26.75 -23.88
N LEU A 50 -9.15 -26.52 -25.14
CA LEU A 50 -8.26 -26.63 -26.29
C LEU A 50 -8.54 -25.46 -27.22
N SER A 51 -7.47 -24.81 -27.70
CA SER A 51 -7.53 -23.73 -28.69
C SER A 51 -6.51 -23.98 -29.81
N GLY A 52 -6.84 -23.52 -31.01
CA GLY A 52 -5.91 -23.50 -32.15
C GLY A 52 -5.65 -24.86 -32.81
N ASN A 53 -5.12 -24.81 -34.03
CA ASN A 53 -4.90 -25.98 -34.91
C ASN A 53 -6.17 -26.84 -35.09
N MET A 54 -7.33 -26.19 -35.06
CA MET A 54 -8.63 -26.75 -35.41
C MET A 54 -9.17 -25.84 -36.51
N ASP A 55 -9.56 -26.39 -37.64
CA ASP A 55 -10.08 -25.59 -38.77
C ASP A 55 -11.60 -25.70 -38.80
N LYS A 56 -12.14 -26.93 -38.75
CA LYS A 56 -13.59 -27.16 -38.70
C LYS A 56 -13.95 -28.32 -37.78
N PRO A 57 -13.80 -28.13 -36.46
CA PRO A 57 -14.21 -29.14 -35.49
C PRO A 57 -15.74 -29.27 -35.49
N ARG A 58 -16.28 -30.49 -35.34
CA ARG A 58 -17.73 -30.76 -35.40
C ARG A 58 -18.22 -31.67 -34.28
N ALA A 59 -17.96 -32.97 -34.38
CA ALA A 59 -18.45 -33.96 -33.42
C ALA A 59 -17.51 -34.08 -32.23
N ILE A 60 -18.08 -34.35 -31.05
CA ILE A 60 -17.36 -34.46 -29.79
C ILE A 60 -17.97 -35.57 -28.93
N VAL A 61 -17.12 -36.39 -28.33
CA VAL A 61 -17.51 -37.43 -27.37
C VAL A 61 -16.48 -37.54 -26.25
N VAL A 62 -16.95 -37.87 -25.05
CA VAL A 62 -16.11 -38.00 -23.85
C VAL A 62 -16.18 -39.42 -23.30
N HIS A 63 -15.08 -39.89 -22.74
CA HIS A 63 -14.97 -41.14 -21.99
C HIS A 63 -14.59 -40.86 -20.54
N PRO A 64 -15.57 -40.60 -19.65
CA PRO A 64 -15.31 -40.19 -18.27
C PRO A 64 -14.40 -41.13 -17.48
N TYR A 65 -14.62 -42.45 -17.58
CA TYR A 65 -13.87 -43.45 -16.82
C TYR A 65 -12.38 -43.54 -17.18
N LYS A 66 -12.00 -43.13 -18.40
CA LYS A 66 -10.62 -43.17 -18.88
C LYS A 66 -9.99 -41.79 -19.01
N GLY A 67 -10.77 -40.73 -18.74
CA GLY A 67 -10.28 -39.37 -18.82
C GLY A 67 -9.95 -38.89 -20.23
N TYR A 68 -10.63 -39.40 -21.28
CA TYR A 68 -10.37 -38.98 -22.66
C TYR A 68 -11.52 -38.18 -23.28
N ILE A 69 -11.16 -37.24 -24.16
CA ILE A 69 -12.06 -36.52 -25.06
C ILE A 69 -11.63 -36.79 -26.50
N PHE A 70 -12.61 -37.02 -27.38
CA PHE A 70 -12.39 -37.24 -28.80
C PHE A 70 -13.23 -36.26 -29.60
N TRP A 71 -12.65 -35.71 -30.66
CA TRP A 71 -13.40 -34.86 -31.58
C TRP A 71 -12.94 -35.06 -33.02
N SER A 72 -13.83 -34.72 -33.95
CA SER A 72 -13.55 -34.75 -35.38
C SER A 72 -13.34 -33.33 -35.90
N ASP A 73 -12.30 -33.14 -36.71
CA ASP A 73 -12.03 -31.93 -37.47
C ASP A 73 -12.02 -32.28 -38.97
N TRP A 74 -12.97 -31.73 -39.73
CA TRP A 74 -13.07 -31.97 -41.17
C TRP A 74 -12.41 -30.87 -42.00
N GLY A 75 -11.61 -30.01 -41.36
CA GLY A 75 -10.77 -29.04 -42.02
C GLY A 75 -9.69 -29.64 -42.91
N VAL A 76 -8.74 -28.82 -43.36
CA VAL A 76 -7.64 -29.28 -44.24
C VAL A 76 -6.32 -29.34 -43.46
N PRO A 77 -5.78 -30.53 -43.12
CA PRO A 77 -6.27 -31.89 -43.42
C PRO A 77 -7.32 -32.42 -42.42
N PRO A 78 -8.25 -33.29 -42.87
CA PRO A 78 -9.27 -33.89 -42.02
C PRO A 78 -8.65 -34.89 -41.06
N LYS A 79 -9.09 -34.87 -39.80
CA LYS A 79 -8.50 -35.63 -38.72
C LYS A 79 -9.49 -35.93 -37.59
N ILE A 80 -9.24 -37.04 -36.89
CA ILE A 80 -9.87 -37.33 -35.59
C ILE A 80 -8.77 -37.21 -34.54
N GLU A 81 -9.04 -36.44 -33.50
CA GLU A 81 -8.09 -36.15 -32.43
C GLU A 81 -8.59 -36.67 -31.08
N ARG A 82 -7.63 -36.90 -30.18
CA ARG A 82 -7.87 -37.26 -28.78
C ARG A 82 -7.04 -36.39 -27.88
N ALA A 83 -7.59 -35.97 -26.76
CA ALA A 83 -6.87 -35.41 -25.64
C ALA A 83 -7.35 -36.03 -24.33
N ALA A 84 -6.67 -35.74 -23.23
CA ALA A 84 -7.20 -35.98 -21.90
C ALA A 84 -8.30 -34.94 -21.56
N LEU A 85 -9.18 -35.25 -20.60
CA LEU A 85 -10.28 -34.37 -20.18
C LEU A 85 -9.81 -33.04 -19.54
N ASP A 86 -8.52 -32.94 -19.19
CA ASP A 86 -7.84 -31.74 -18.73
C ASP A 86 -7.20 -30.92 -19.88
N GLY A 87 -7.30 -31.40 -21.13
CA GLY A 87 -6.72 -30.77 -22.32
C GLY A 87 -5.27 -31.20 -22.61
N SER A 88 -4.65 -31.99 -21.72
CA SER A 88 -3.29 -32.49 -21.93
C SER A 88 -3.25 -33.65 -22.94
N ASN A 89 -2.05 -34.02 -23.39
CA ASN A 89 -1.81 -35.19 -24.25
C ASN A 89 -2.67 -35.22 -25.54
N ARG A 90 -2.79 -34.07 -26.22
CA ARG A 90 -3.45 -33.95 -27.53
C ARG A 90 -2.66 -34.72 -28.59
N VAL A 91 -3.34 -35.67 -29.25
CA VAL A 91 -2.77 -36.55 -30.28
C VAL A 91 -3.77 -36.71 -31.42
N VAL A 92 -3.27 -36.69 -32.66
CA VAL A 92 -4.05 -37.06 -33.85
C VAL A 92 -4.14 -38.58 -33.93
N LEU A 93 -5.35 -39.13 -33.83
CA LEU A 93 -5.59 -40.58 -33.91
C LEU A 93 -5.68 -41.09 -35.34
N VAL A 94 -6.42 -40.37 -36.19
CA VAL A 94 -6.70 -40.79 -37.57
C VAL A 94 -6.57 -39.59 -38.49
N ASN A 95 -5.79 -39.71 -39.57
CA ASN A 95 -5.55 -38.64 -40.55
C ASN A 95 -5.51 -39.10 -42.02
N ALA A 96 -5.37 -40.40 -42.30
CA ALA A 96 -5.08 -40.90 -43.65
C ALA A 96 -6.29 -41.44 -44.43
N SER A 97 -7.42 -41.70 -43.75
CA SER A 97 -8.61 -42.32 -44.36
C SER A 97 -9.91 -41.53 -44.17
N VAL A 98 -9.87 -40.42 -43.44
CA VAL A 98 -11.04 -39.61 -43.11
C VAL A 98 -11.12 -38.39 -44.03
N GLN A 99 -12.33 -37.97 -44.39
CA GLN A 99 -12.60 -36.79 -45.19
C GLN A 99 -13.66 -35.90 -44.55
N LEU A 100 -14.84 -36.45 -44.25
CA LEU A 100 -15.93 -35.67 -43.67
C LEU A 100 -16.64 -36.47 -42.58
N VAL A 101 -15.99 -36.51 -41.43
CA VAL A 101 -16.53 -37.15 -40.23
C VAL A 101 -17.60 -36.24 -39.63
N ASN A 102 -18.84 -36.75 -39.58
CA ASN A 102 -19.97 -35.97 -39.11
C ASN A 102 -20.33 -36.24 -37.65
N ASP A 103 -20.15 -37.48 -37.20
CA ASP A 103 -20.51 -37.89 -35.84
C ASP A 103 -19.53 -38.95 -35.31
N LEU A 104 -19.43 -39.00 -33.98
CA LEU A 104 -18.56 -39.91 -33.22
C LEU A 104 -19.39 -40.62 -32.16
N ALA A 105 -19.08 -41.89 -31.90
CA ALA A 105 -19.70 -42.66 -30.82
C ALA A 105 -18.69 -43.59 -30.16
N ILE A 106 -18.82 -43.79 -28.85
CA ILE A 106 -17.95 -44.66 -28.07
C ILE A 106 -18.73 -45.89 -27.62
N ASP A 107 -18.10 -47.05 -27.76
CA ASP A 107 -18.52 -48.28 -27.11
C ASP A 107 -17.69 -48.46 -25.83
N PHE A 108 -18.32 -48.20 -24.68
CA PHE A 108 -17.67 -48.19 -23.37
C PHE A 108 -17.27 -49.59 -22.88
N GLU A 109 -17.91 -50.65 -23.39
CA GLU A 109 -17.58 -52.03 -22.99
C GLU A 109 -16.36 -52.54 -23.74
N GLU A 110 -16.24 -52.18 -25.01
CA GLU A 110 -15.21 -52.69 -25.93
C GLU A 110 -14.04 -51.74 -26.18
N ASP A 111 -14.08 -50.53 -25.59
CA ASP A 111 -13.08 -49.48 -25.80
C ASP A 111 -12.82 -49.16 -27.28
N LYS A 112 -13.91 -49.05 -28.04
CA LYS A 112 -13.89 -48.78 -29.49
C LYS A 112 -14.56 -47.44 -29.79
N LEU A 113 -13.94 -46.67 -30.67
CA LEU A 113 -14.48 -45.44 -31.24
C LEU A 113 -15.08 -45.77 -32.60
N TYR A 114 -16.31 -45.33 -32.84
CA TYR A 114 -17.03 -45.44 -34.10
C TYR A 114 -17.18 -44.04 -34.70
N TRP A 115 -17.02 -43.92 -36.01
CA TRP A 115 -17.24 -42.67 -36.73
C TRP A 115 -17.96 -42.91 -38.04
N CYS A 116 -18.75 -41.92 -38.46
CA CYS A 116 -19.41 -41.93 -39.76
C CYS A 116 -18.76 -40.89 -40.67
N ASP A 117 -18.26 -41.34 -41.82
CA ASP A 117 -17.74 -40.46 -42.85
C ASP A 117 -18.76 -40.37 -44.00
N SER A 118 -19.28 -39.16 -44.20
CA SER A 118 -20.34 -38.92 -45.18
C SER A 118 -19.84 -38.61 -46.58
N ARG A 119 -18.51 -38.64 -46.80
CA ARG A 119 -17.92 -38.53 -48.13
C ARG A 119 -17.46 -39.88 -48.65
N THR A 120 -17.08 -40.79 -47.78
CA THR A 120 -16.80 -42.20 -48.12
C THR A 120 -18.04 -43.10 -47.98
N ASP A 121 -19.13 -42.58 -47.40
CA ASP A 121 -20.36 -43.32 -47.10
C ASP A 121 -20.11 -44.58 -46.25
N THR A 122 -19.13 -44.51 -45.33
CA THR A 122 -18.72 -45.63 -44.47
C THR A 122 -18.96 -45.32 -42.99
N ILE A 123 -19.34 -46.36 -42.24
CA ILE A 123 -19.21 -46.38 -40.77
C ILE A 123 -17.97 -47.21 -40.46
N GLU A 124 -17.04 -46.60 -39.74
CA GLU A 124 -15.76 -47.19 -39.39
C GLU A 124 -15.63 -47.28 -37.88
N LYS A 125 -14.74 -48.18 -37.43
CA LYS A 125 -14.43 -48.36 -36.01
C LYS A 125 -12.93 -48.50 -35.80
N GLY A 126 -12.45 -48.01 -34.67
CA GLY A 126 -11.04 -48.06 -34.28
C GLY A 126 -10.88 -48.27 -32.78
N GLN A 127 -9.84 -49.00 -32.38
CA GLN A 127 -9.50 -49.22 -30.97
C GLN A 127 -8.50 -48.16 -30.50
N PHE A 128 -8.76 -47.50 -29.37
CA PHE A 128 -7.96 -46.36 -28.90
C PHE A 128 -7.00 -46.66 -27.73
N GLY A 129 -6.73 -47.96 -27.46
CA GLY A 129 -5.94 -48.43 -26.32
C GLY A 129 -4.50 -48.91 -26.60
N LEU A 130 -3.95 -48.68 -27.80
CA LEU A 130 -2.64 -49.24 -28.18
C LEU A 130 -1.51 -48.20 -28.06
N ALA A 131 -0.38 -48.64 -27.49
CA ALA A 131 0.89 -47.89 -27.47
C ALA A 131 1.37 -47.60 -28.90
N GLN A 132 2.11 -46.49 -29.06
CA GLN A 132 2.58 -45.95 -30.34
C GLN A 132 3.00 -47.04 -31.35
N GLY A 133 2.36 -47.04 -32.53
CA GLY A 133 2.80 -47.82 -33.70
C GLY A 133 1.93 -49.00 -34.13
N ALA A 134 0.73 -49.21 -33.58
CA ALA A 134 -0.15 -50.31 -34.00
C ALA A 134 -1.07 -49.91 -35.19
N GLN A 135 -1.15 -50.77 -36.21
CA GLN A 135 -2.13 -50.66 -37.30
C GLN A 135 -3.56 -50.78 -36.76
N TYR A 136 -4.37 -49.75 -36.99
CA TYR A 136 -5.80 -49.78 -36.73
C TYR A 136 -6.48 -50.69 -37.77
N LEU A 137 -7.09 -51.78 -37.32
CA LEU A 137 -7.91 -52.66 -38.16
C LEU A 137 -9.19 -51.95 -38.58
N MET A 138 -9.19 -51.34 -39.77
CA MET A 138 -10.40 -50.81 -40.40
C MET A 138 -11.26 -51.97 -40.90
N PHE A 139 -12.39 -52.19 -40.25
CA PHE A 139 -13.49 -52.95 -40.84
C PHE A 139 -14.47 -51.97 -41.47
N SER A 140 -14.40 -51.85 -42.80
CA SER A 140 -15.40 -51.18 -43.61
C SER A 140 -16.57 -52.15 -43.85
N SER A 141 -17.74 -51.90 -43.28
CA SER A 141 -18.96 -52.55 -43.74
C SER A 141 -19.50 -51.78 -44.96
N HIS A 142 -19.26 -52.30 -46.16
CA HIS A 142 -19.96 -51.85 -47.36
C HIS A 142 -21.41 -52.33 -47.31
N SER A 143 -22.30 -51.56 -46.72
CA SER A 143 -23.75 -51.79 -46.89
C SER A 143 -24.54 -50.50 -46.80
N ALA A 144 -24.35 -49.62 -47.80
CA ALA A 144 -25.38 -48.69 -48.30
C ALA A 144 -24.79 -47.86 -49.45
N SER A 145 -24.74 -48.41 -50.65
CA SER A 145 -24.55 -47.62 -51.86
C SER A 145 -25.90 -47.06 -52.30
N GLU A 146 -26.33 -45.94 -51.72
CA GLU A 146 -27.32 -45.02 -52.29
C GLU A 146 -27.19 -43.67 -51.55
N ARG A 147 -27.37 -42.54 -52.24
CA ARG A 147 -27.27 -41.22 -51.60
C ARG A 147 -28.42 -41.05 -50.59
N HIS A 148 -28.14 -41.07 -49.30
CA HIS A 148 -29.17 -41.16 -48.25
C HIS A 148 -29.44 -39.86 -47.46
N ARG A 149 -29.11 -38.69 -48.02
CA ARG A 149 -29.27 -37.40 -47.30
C ARG A 149 -30.71 -36.85 -47.27
N GLU A 150 -31.70 -37.55 -47.82
CA GLU A 150 -33.05 -36.98 -48.08
C GLU A 150 -34.24 -37.63 -47.35
N ASP A 151 -34.12 -38.81 -46.72
CA ASP A 151 -35.32 -39.58 -46.29
C ASP A 151 -35.74 -39.47 -44.81
N GLY A 152 -35.07 -38.62 -44.00
CA GLY A 152 -35.52 -38.32 -42.62
C GLY A 152 -35.69 -39.52 -41.68
N SER A 153 -35.15 -40.69 -42.03
CA SER A 153 -35.33 -41.97 -41.33
C SER A 153 -34.13 -42.30 -40.43
N ILE A 154 -34.40 -42.95 -39.29
CA ILE A 154 -33.37 -43.43 -38.34
C ILE A 154 -33.07 -44.90 -38.64
N PHE A 155 -31.80 -45.24 -38.87
CA PHE A 155 -31.37 -46.59 -39.20
C PHE A 155 -30.68 -47.27 -38.01
N ARG A 156 -30.82 -48.59 -37.89
CA ARG A 156 -30.15 -49.42 -36.88
C ARG A 156 -29.45 -50.59 -37.57
N VAL A 157 -28.13 -50.67 -37.41
CA VAL A 157 -27.32 -51.82 -37.86
C VAL A 157 -26.98 -52.68 -36.64
N LYS A 158 -27.09 -54.02 -36.77
CA LYS A 158 -26.72 -54.93 -35.67
C LYS A 158 -25.19 -55.01 -35.56
N LYS A 159 -24.65 -54.78 -34.35
CA LYS A 159 -23.28 -55.14 -33.96
C LYS A 159 -23.14 -56.65 -34.14
N HIS A 160 -22.35 -57.09 -35.12
CA HIS A 160 -22.16 -58.51 -35.41
C HIS A 160 -21.02 -59.05 -34.54
N ASP A 161 -21.35 -59.85 -33.53
CA ASP A 161 -20.39 -60.70 -32.81
C ASP A 161 -21.01 -62.09 -32.56
N PRO A 162 -20.26 -63.19 -32.81
CA PRO A 162 -20.70 -64.55 -32.51
C PRO A 162 -20.29 -64.94 -31.09
N GLY A 163 -21.27 -65.19 -30.22
CA GLY A 163 -21.07 -65.81 -28.90
C GLY A 163 -21.62 -64.96 -27.76
N LEU A 164 -22.85 -65.25 -27.35
CA LEU A 164 -23.52 -64.62 -26.21
C LEU A 164 -24.28 -65.70 -25.45
N GLU A 165 -23.74 -66.14 -24.31
CA GLU A 165 -24.54 -66.57 -23.16
C GLU A 165 -23.74 -66.40 -21.85
N GLU A 166 -24.43 -65.84 -20.86
CA GLU A 166 -24.16 -65.73 -19.41
C GLU A 166 -22.90 -64.97 -18.91
N MET A 167 -23.08 -63.84 -18.22
CA MET A 167 -23.35 -63.78 -16.77
C MET A 167 -23.48 -62.33 -16.27
N LEU A 168 -24.47 -62.12 -15.41
CA LEU A 168 -24.79 -60.86 -14.73
C LEU A 168 -24.14 -60.86 -13.33
N VAL A 169 -23.67 -59.68 -12.91
CA VAL A 169 -23.32 -59.26 -11.54
C VAL A 169 -22.00 -59.81 -10.95
N ASN A 170 -20.95 -58.99 -11.02
CA ASN A 170 -20.15 -58.51 -9.87
C ASN A 170 -18.88 -57.81 -10.37
N HIS A 171 -18.78 -56.50 -10.18
CA HIS A 171 -17.58 -55.78 -9.73
C HIS A 171 -17.87 -54.27 -9.73
N LEU A 172 -18.65 -53.82 -8.75
CA LEU A 172 -18.54 -52.47 -8.23
C LEU A 172 -17.53 -52.51 -7.08
N THR A 173 -16.79 -51.41 -6.92
CA THR A 173 -15.74 -51.13 -5.91
C THR A 173 -14.38 -51.77 -6.16
N ASP A 174 -13.58 -51.12 -7.01
CA ASP A 174 -12.18 -50.71 -6.70
C ASP A 174 -11.58 -50.01 -7.92
N SER A 175 -11.80 -48.69 -8.04
CA SER A 175 -10.96 -47.72 -8.79
C SER A 175 -11.60 -46.32 -8.75
N ILE A 176 -11.89 -45.80 -7.55
CA ILE A 176 -12.16 -44.37 -7.33
C ILE A 176 -11.13 -43.88 -6.32
N LYS A 177 -9.86 -43.80 -6.73
CA LYS A 177 -8.83 -43.10 -5.95
C LYS A 177 -7.95 -42.11 -6.72
N ASP A 178 -8.01 -42.02 -8.05
CA ASP A 178 -7.17 -41.06 -8.80
C ASP A 178 -7.92 -40.10 -9.74
N LEU A 179 -9.23 -39.92 -9.57
CA LEU A 179 -10.00 -38.91 -10.32
C LEU A 179 -10.46 -37.75 -9.40
N GLN A 180 -9.49 -37.10 -8.75
CA GLN A 180 -9.63 -35.75 -8.21
C GLN A 180 -8.72 -34.79 -8.99
N VAL A 181 -9.01 -34.54 -10.28
CA VAL A 181 -8.28 -33.53 -11.09
C VAL A 181 -9.07 -32.22 -11.23
N PHE A 182 -10.09 -32.00 -10.38
CA PHE A 182 -10.69 -30.68 -10.20
C PHE A 182 -10.86 -30.35 -8.71
N HIS A 183 -9.75 -30.43 -7.96
CA HIS A 183 -9.63 -29.63 -6.75
C HIS A 183 -8.53 -28.59 -6.94
N THR A 184 -8.92 -27.36 -6.65
CA THR A 184 -8.12 -26.13 -6.70
C THR A 184 -7.82 -25.63 -8.11
N ARG A 185 -8.57 -24.58 -8.51
CA ARG A 185 -7.91 -23.47 -9.20
C ARG A 185 -6.67 -23.17 -8.35
N PRO A 186 -5.43 -23.18 -8.87
CA PRO A 186 -4.43 -22.37 -8.20
C PRO A 186 -5.06 -20.97 -8.10
N LYS A 187 -5.10 -20.40 -6.90
CA LYS A 187 -5.30 -18.96 -6.75
C LYS A 187 -4.09 -18.31 -7.45
N GLN A 188 -4.10 -18.27 -8.78
CA GLN A 188 -3.15 -17.49 -9.53
C GLN A 188 -3.53 -16.05 -9.23
N ASN A 189 -2.77 -15.45 -8.31
CA ASN A 189 -2.73 -14.01 -8.19
C ASN A 189 -2.13 -13.53 -9.50
N TYR A 190 -2.98 -13.10 -10.43
CA TYR A 190 -2.51 -12.47 -11.65
C TYR A 190 -1.93 -11.10 -11.28
N GLU A 191 -0.70 -10.82 -11.72
CA GLU A 191 -0.03 -9.53 -11.48
C GLU A 191 -0.80 -8.36 -12.11
N GLY A 192 -1.49 -8.60 -13.23
CA GLY A 192 -2.45 -7.68 -13.84
C GLY A 192 -3.33 -8.37 -14.88
N PHE A 193 -4.55 -7.85 -15.07
CA PHE A 193 -5.50 -8.32 -16.10
C PHE A 193 -6.38 -7.16 -16.61
N VAL A 194 -6.96 -7.32 -17.81
CA VAL A 194 -7.89 -6.34 -18.38
C VAL A 194 -9.31 -6.76 -18.06
N MET A 195 -10.15 -5.82 -17.65
CA MET A 195 -11.59 -5.99 -17.56
C MET A 195 -12.30 -5.04 -18.51
N PHE A 196 -13.34 -5.54 -19.17
CA PHE A 196 -14.14 -4.73 -20.09
C PHE A 196 -15.62 -5.04 -19.91
N SER A 197 -16.46 -4.03 -20.12
CA SER A 197 -17.90 -4.16 -20.01
C SER A 197 -18.52 -4.44 -21.38
N ARG A 198 -19.50 -5.34 -21.37
CA ARG A 198 -20.52 -5.45 -22.42
C ARG A 198 -21.81 -4.85 -21.87
N VAL A 199 -22.84 -4.81 -22.71
CA VAL A 199 -24.17 -4.29 -22.34
C VAL A 199 -24.72 -4.93 -21.04
N ARG A 200 -24.52 -6.24 -20.82
CA ARG A 200 -25.12 -6.96 -19.68
C ARG A 200 -24.14 -7.74 -18.81
N THR A 201 -22.87 -7.79 -19.19
CA THR A 201 -21.85 -8.59 -18.53
C THR A 201 -20.56 -7.81 -18.43
N ILE A 202 -19.74 -8.13 -17.43
CA ILE A 202 -18.37 -7.65 -17.31
C ILE A 202 -17.47 -8.88 -17.46
N ASP A 203 -16.54 -8.82 -18.40
CA ASP A 203 -15.63 -9.92 -18.72
C ASP A 203 -14.18 -9.52 -18.42
N SER A 204 -13.32 -10.51 -18.23
CA SER A 204 -11.88 -10.32 -18.01
C SER A 204 -11.04 -11.06 -19.05
N ILE A 205 -9.86 -10.51 -19.37
CA ILE A 205 -8.89 -11.06 -20.33
C ILE A 205 -7.48 -10.91 -19.76
N HIS A 206 -6.60 -11.85 -20.08
CA HIS A 206 -5.17 -11.73 -19.79
C HIS A 206 -4.52 -10.57 -20.56
N MET A 207 -3.57 -9.87 -19.93
CA MET A 207 -2.85 -8.75 -20.55
C MET A 207 -1.74 -9.19 -21.51
N MET A 208 -1.07 -10.29 -21.21
CA MET A 208 0.21 -10.69 -21.85
C MET A 208 0.13 -12.00 -22.64
N ASP A 209 -0.78 -12.90 -22.28
CA ASP A 209 -0.88 -14.22 -22.89
C ASP A 209 -1.87 -14.19 -24.07
N GLU A 210 -1.33 -14.14 -25.28
CA GLU A 210 -2.08 -14.11 -26.53
C GLU A 210 -2.72 -15.48 -26.88
N THR A 211 -2.22 -16.55 -26.28
CA THR A 211 -2.65 -17.93 -26.56
C THR A 211 -3.75 -18.41 -25.62
N ASN A 212 -3.80 -17.84 -24.42
CA ASN A 212 -4.75 -18.19 -23.39
C ASN A 212 -6.04 -17.36 -23.49
N LEU A 213 -7.05 -17.94 -24.13
CA LEU A 213 -8.39 -17.37 -24.26
C LEU A 213 -9.25 -17.50 -22.99
N ASN A 214 -8.70 -18.00 -21.88
CA ASN A 214 -9.43 -18.10 -20.63
C ASN A 214 -9.57 -16.74 -19.95
N ALA A 215 -10.70 -16.54 -19.27
CA ALA A 215 -10.89 -15.35 -18.46
C ALA A 215 -10.24 -15.57 -17.08
N PRO A 216 -9.35 -14.66 -16.63
CA PRO A 216 -8.77 -14.69 -15.28
C PRO A 216 -9.84 -14.82 -14.18
N PHE A 217 -10.93 -14.08 -14.33
CA PHE A 217 -12.10 -14.06 -13.46
C PHE A 217 -13.36 -14.43 -14.26
N PRO A 218 -14.34 -15.11 -13.62
CA PRO A 218 -15.60 -15.46 -14.28
C PRO A 218 -16.35 -14.19 -14.71
N SER A 219 -17.06 -14.28 -15.83
CA SER A 219 -17.95 -13.21 -16.30
C SER A 219 -18.99 -12.85 -15.25
N ILE A 220 -19.06 -11.57 -14.88
CA ILE A 220 -20.01 -11.06 -13.90
C ILE A 220 -21.29 -10.67 -14.64
N SER A 221 -22.42 -11.22 -14.21
CA SER A 221 -23.73 -10.89 -14.76
C SER A 221 -24.80 -10.96 -13.69
N SER A 222 -25.76 -10.04 -13.72
CA SER A 222 -26.91 -10.05 -12.82
C SER A 222 -28.13 -9.43 -13.49
N SER A 223 -29.23 -10.18 -13.58
CA SER A 223 -30.48 -9.70 -14.17
C SER A 223 -31.14 -8.56 -13.36
N GLU A 224 -30.85 -8.48 -12.06
CA GLU A 224 -31.42 -7.48 -11.16
C GLU A 224 -30.68 -6.15 -11.25
N TYR A 225 -29.35 -6.18 -11.17
CA TYR A 225 -28.50 -4.99 -11.08
C TYR A 225 -27.98 -4.49 -12.44
N MET A 226 -27.80 -5.37 -13.43
CA MET A 226 -27.12 -5.06 -14.69
C MET A 226 -28.07 -5.09 -15.88
N ARG A 227 -28.18 -3.95 -16.59
CA ARG A 227 -29.03 -3.82 -17.79
C ARG A 227 -28.32 -3.15 -18.96
N ASN A 228 -27.56 -2.09 -18.69
CA ASN A 228 -26.69 -1.45 -19.68
C ASN A 228 -25.45 -0.84 -19.01
N ILE A 229 -24.42 -1.66 -18.87
CA ILE A 229 -23.17 -1.31 -18.18
C ILE A 229 -22.27 -0.51 -19.13
N ILE A 230 -21.69 0.60 -18.66
CA ILE A 230 -20.75 1.40 -19.46
C ILE A 230 -19.43 1.62 -18.72
N GLY A 231 -19.41 2.60 -17.81
CA GLY A 231 -18.19 3.03 -17.13
C GLY A 231 -17.74 2.00 -16.11
N LEU A 232 -16.44 1.79 -16.02
CA LEU A 232 -15.80 0.89 -15.07
C LEU A 232 -14.72 1.65 -14.30
N ALA A 233 -14.64 1.38 -13.00
CA ALA A 233 -13.52 1.75 -12.15
C ALA A 233 -13.26 0.58 -11.17
N PHE A 234 -12.09 0.55 -10.54
CA PHE A 234 -11.74 -0.55 -9.65
C PHE A 234 -10.99 -0.07 -8.42
N ASP A 235 -11.08 -0.87 -7.38
CA ASP A 235 -10.32 -0.79 -6.16
C ASP A 235 -9.61 -2.13 -5.96
N TYR A 236 -8.29 -2.13 -6.17
CA TYR A 236 -7.47 -3.33 -6.09
C TYR A 236 -7.35 -3.85 -4.65
N SER A 237 -7.31 -2.93 -3.66
CA SER A 237 -7.09 -3.26 -2.25
C SER A 237 -8.25 -4.10 -1.68
N GLU A 238 -9.49 -3.69 -1.97
CA GLU A 238 -10.70 -4.41 -1.53
C GLU A 238 -11.20 -5.42 -2.58
N ARG A 239 -10.53 -5.55 -3.73
CA ARG A 239 -10.90 -6.43 -4.86
C ARG A 239 -12.32 -6.17 -5.38
N ARG A 240 -12.67 -4.88 -5.53
CA ARG A 240 -14.00 -4.41 -5.97
C ARG A 240 -13.94 -3.66 -7.28
N ILE A 241 -15.03 -3.75 -8.04
CA ILE A 241 -15.28 -3.04 -9.29
C ILE A 241 -16.48 -2.15 -9.07
N PHE A 242 -16.34 -0.91 -9.46
CA PHE A 242 -17.44 0.03 -9.59
C PHE A 242 -17.87 0.08 -11.05
N TYR A 243 -19.17 0.04 -11.29
CA TYR A 243 -19.71 0.13 -12.64
C TYR A 243 -20.95 1.01 -12.70
N SER A 244 -21.11 1.72 -13.82
CA SER A 244 -22.31 2.51 -14.07
C SER A 244 -23.32 1.74 -14.92
N ASP A 245 -24.60 1.85 -14.57
CA ASP A 245 -25.72 1.42 -15.41
C ASP A 245 -26.47 2.66 -15.92
N ILE A 246 -26.36 2.93 -17.23
CA ILE A 246 -26.97 4.13 -17.81
C ILE A 246 -28.49 4.05 -17.98
N GLN A 247 -29.06 2.84 -18.02
CA GLN A 247 -30.50 2.67 -18.20
C GLN A 247 -31.23 2.85 -16.86
N ARG A 248 -30.60 2.44 -15.76
CA ARG A 248 -31.09 2.67 -14.40
C ARG A 248 -30.63 4.01 -13.82
N GLY A 249 -29.53 4.57 -14.34
CA GLY A 249 -28.88 5.77 -13.82
C GLY A 249 -28.31 5.57 -12.43
N SER A 250 -27.74 4.39 -12.16
CA SER A 250 -27.13 4.03 -10.88
C SER A 250 -25.66 3.66 -11.04
N ILE A 251 -24.90 3.88 -9.98
CA ILE A 251 -23.51 3.43 -9.84
C ILE A 251 -23.52 2.32 -8.79
N ASN A 252 -22.97 1.17 -9.15
CA ASN A 252 -23.01 -0.05 -8.37
C ASN A 252 -21.60 -0.54 -8.06
N SER A 253 -21.46 -1.33 -7.01
CA SER A 253 -20.21 -2.02 -6.64
C SER A 253 -20.40 -3.53 -6.65
N VAL A 254 -19.35 -4.26 -7.03
CA VAL A 254 -19.30 -5.73 -7.02
C VAL A 254 -17.87 -6.21 -6.82
N HIS A 255 -17.65 -7.34 -6.17
CA HIS A 255 -16.31 -7.93 -6.04
C HIS A 255 -15.85 -8.60 -7.36
N PHE A 256 -14.55 -8.82 -7.54
CA PHE A 256 -14.00 -9.50 -8.73
C PHE A 256 -14.57 -10.90 -8.97
N ASN A 257 -15.11 -11.56 -7.93
CA ASN A 257 -15.75 -12.87 -8.03
C ASN A 257 -17.24 -12.80 -8.42
N GLY A 258 -17.81 -11.60 -8.59
CA GLY A 258 -19.24 -11.38 -8.87
C GLY A 258 -20.17 -11.40 -7.66
N SER A 259 -19.65 -11.51 -6.43
CA SER A 259 -20.44 -11.49 -5.20
C SER A 259 -20.55 -10.08 -4.61
N GLY A 260 -21.53 -9.88 -3.71
CA GLY A 260 -21.69 -8.62 -2.96
C GLY A 260 -22.12 -7.43 -3.81
N HIS A 261 -23.07 -7.62 -4.73
CA HIS A 261 -23.64 -6.53 -5.51
C HIS A 261 -24.34 -5.51 -4.60
N THR A 262 -23.89 -4.26 -4.62
CA THR A 262 -24.51 -3.15 -3.89
C THR A 262 -24.71 -1.95 -4.80
N VAL A 263 -25.76 -1.17 -4.53
CA VAL A 263 -26.02 0.09 -5.25
C VAL A 263 -25.47 1.22 -4.39
N LEU A 264 -24.48 1.95 -4.90
CA LEU A 264 -23.84 3.05 -4.17
C LEU A 264 -24.62 4.35 -4.33
N VAL A 265 -24.93 4.71 -5.58
CA VAL A 265 -25.60 5.97 -5.90
C VAL A 265 -26.69 5.72 -6.94
N GLN A 266 -27.84 6.37 -6.76
CA GLN A 266 -28.97 6.30 -7.71
C GLN A 266 -29.27 7.68 -8.29
N LYS A 267 -30.01 7.70 -9.41
CA LYS A 267 -30.55 8.90 -10.07
C LYS A 267 -29.47 9.89 -10.56
N GLN A 268 -28.32 9.39 -11.03
CA GLN A 268 -27.19 10.22 -11.50
C GLN A 268 -27.22 10.51 -13.02
N GLY A 269 -28.36 10.27 -13.68
CA GLY A 269 -28.50 10.48 -15.11
C GLY A 269 -27.77 9.40 -15.93
N SER A 270 -27.17 9.80 -17.04
CA SER A 270 -26.43 8.91 -17.95
C SER A 270 -24.95 8.99 -17.63
N VAL A 271 -24.49 8.11 -16.73
CA VAL A 271 -23.09 8.06 -16.29
C VAL A 271 -22.25 7.29 -17.30
N GLU A 272 -21.42 7.98 -18.08
CA GLU A 272 -20.63 7.36 -19.15
C GLU A 272 -19.20 7.00 -18.72
N GLY A 273 -18.53 7.88 -17.97
CA GLY A 273 -17.21 7.62 -17.42
C GLY A 273 -17.24 7.52 -15.89
N LEU A 274 -16.35 6.69 -15.34
CA LEU A 274 -16.21 6.45 -13.91
C LEU A 274 -14.72 6.35 -13.57
N ALA A 275 -14.29 7.01 -12.50
CA ALA A 275 -12.91 6.97 -12.01
C ALA A 275 -12.88 6.92 -10.48
N TYR A 276 -12.04 6.07 -9.92
CA TYR A 276 -11.88 5.89 -8.48
C TYR A 276 -10.55 6.47 -8.00
N GLU A 277 -10.58 7.20 -6.89
CA GLU A 277 -9.44 7.85 -6.26
C GLU A 277 -9.17 7.15 -4.90
N PRO A 278 -8.07 6.39 -4.78
CA PRO A 278 -7.84 5.54 -3.61
C PRO A 278 -7.43 6.29 -2.33
N VAL A 279 -6.83 7.48 -2.42
CA VAL A 279 -6.27 8.18 -1.24
C VAL A 279 -7.37 8.72 -0.33
N ASN A 280 -8.39 9.36 -0.90
CA ASN A 280 -9.55 9.88 -0.16
C ASN A 280 -10.75 8.93 -0.21
N ASN A 281 -10.61 7.79 -0.89
CA ASN A 281 -11.67 6.82 -1.13
C ASN A 281 -12.91 7.52 -1.75
N GLU A 282 -12.69 8.19 -2.87
CA GLU A 282 -13.69 8.99 -3.58
C GLU A 282 -13.93 8.44 -4.98
N LEU A 283 -15.19 8.53 -5.43
CA LEU A 283 -15.61 8.11 -6.76
C LEU A 283 -16.06 9.33 -7.57
N TYR A 284 -15.52 9.46 -8.78
CA TYR A 284 -15.77 10.55 -9.70
C TYR A 284 -16.46 10.01 -10.96
N TRP A 285 -17.42 10.76 -11.49
CA TRP A 285 -18.11 10.36 -12.71
C TRP A 285 -18.54 11.55 -13.57
N THR A 286 -18.75 11.28 -14.84
CA THR A 286 -19.32 12.23 -15.80
C THR A 286 -20.75 11.85 -16.10
N SER A 287 -21.63 12.84 -16.18
CA SER A 287 -23.02 12.64 -16.59
C SER A 287 -23.32 13.43 -17.85
N HIS A 288 -23.64 12.73 -18.93
CA HIS A 288 -24.00 13.32 -20.22
C HIS A 288 -25.30 14.14 -20.09
N ARG A 289 -26.34 13.54 -19.50
CA ARG A 289 -27.67 14.17 -19.42
C ARG A 289 -27.64 15.44 -18.57
N ASP A 290 -26.86 15.42 -17.50
CA ASP A 290 -26.76 16.52 -16.54
C ASP A 290 -25.61 17.49 -16.86
N ALA A 291 -24.84 17.22 -17.94
CA ALA A 291 -23.64 17.97 -18.34
C ALA A 291 -22.77 18.37 -17.14
N SER A 292 -22.37 17.40 -16.32
CA SER A 292 -21.63 17.68 -15.09
C SER A 292 -20.66 16.57 -14.71
N VAL A 293 -19.66 16.95 -13.92
CA VAL A 293 -18.76 16.03 -13.21
C VAL A 293 -19.21 15.94 -11.76
N GLY A 294 -19.52 14.72 -11.33
CA GLY A 294 -19.96 14.39 -9.98
C GLY A 294 -18.88 13.69 -9.15
N ARG A 295 -19.01 13.79 -7.84
CA ARG A 295 -18.13 13.18 -6.84
C ARG A 295 -18.94 12.63 -5.66
N VAL A 296 -18.50 11.52 -5.08
CA VAL A 296 -19.00 11.01 -3.79
C VAL A 296 -17.85 10.40 -3.00
N SER A 297 -17.84 10.60 -1.68
CA SER A 297 -16.92 9.90 -0.79
C SER A 297 -17.54 8.56 -0.38
N LEU A 298 -16.76 7.48 -0.45
CA LEU A 298 -17.18 6.14 -0.03
C LEU A 298 -16.84 5.86 1.43
N SER A 299 -16.04 6.71 2.09
CA SER A 299 -15.69 6.59 3.51
C SER A 299 -16.87 6.84 4.44
N ASP A 300 -17.80 7.72 4.03
CA ASP A 300 -19.03 8.00 4.78
C ASP A 300 -20.24 7.45 4.01
N PRO A 301 -20.94 6.43 4.52
CA PRO A 301 -22.12 5.85 3.86
C PRO A 301 -23.33 6.82 3.80
N THR A 302 -23.28 7.93 4.53
CA THR A 302 -24.30 8.99 4.47
C THR A 302 -23.96 10.12 3.50
N ALA A 303 -22.75 10.09 2.90
CA ALA A 303 -22.31 11.09 1.96
C ALA A 303 -23.23 11.15 0.73
N LEU A 304 -23.71 12.37 0.43
CA LEU A 304 -24.53 12.62 -0.74
C LEU A 304 -23.65 12.95 -1.95
N PRO A 305 -24.07 12.58 -3.18
CA PRO A 305 -23.35 12.91 -4.39
C PRO A 305 -23.32 14.44 -4.61
N GLU A 306 -22.12 14.99 -4.79
CA GLU A 306 -21.85 16.40 -5.07
C GLU A 306 -21.55 16.61 -6.56
N LYS A 307 -21.95 17.75 -7.12
CA LYS A 307 -21.57 18.16 -8.49
C LYS A 307 -20.47 19.21 -8.42
N ILE A 308 -19.24 18.81 -8.70
CA ILE A 308 -18.05 19.68 -8.61
C ILE A 308 -17.92 20.62 -9.80
N VAL A 309 -18.31 20.19 -11.00
CA VAL A 309 -18.25 20.99 -12.23
C VAL A 309 -19.58 20.88 -12.95
N LYS A 310 -20.18 22.04 -13.28
CA LYS A 310 -21.35 22.14 -14.15
C LYS A 310 -20.92 22.72 -15.49
N LEU A 311 -21.13 21.97 -16.56
CA LEU A 311 -20.78 22.35 -17.93
C LEU A 311 -21.99 23.00 -18.63
N GLY A 312 -21.77 23.49 -19.85
CA GLY A 312 -22.84 24.05 -20.67
C GLY A 312 -23.85 22.98 -21.10
N THR A 313 -25.05 23.39 -21.49
CA THR A 313 -26.11 22.45 -21.90
C THR A 313 -25.80 21.68 -23.19
N GLU A 314 -24.87 22.18 -24.01
CA GLU A 314 -24.38 21.53 -25.23
C GLU A 314 -23.16 20.62 -25.00
N ASP A 315 -22.59 20.68 -23.79
CA ASP A 315 -21.43 19.87 -23.42
C ASP A 315 -21.86 18.46 -23.02
N LYS A 316 -21.10 17.48 -23.50
CA LYS A 316 -21.36 16.05 -23.32
C LYS A 316 -20.10 15.39 -22.81
N PRO A 317 -19.85 15.44 -21.49
CA PRO A 317 -18.68 14.80 -20.91
C PRO A 317 -18.82 13.27 -21.00
N ARG A 318 -17.72 12.57 -21.33
CA ARG A 318 -17.69 11.11 -21.48
C ARG A 318 -16.61 10.46 -20.62
N GLY A 319 -15.41 10.23 -21.16
CA GLY A 319 -14.30 9.63 -20.42
C GLY A 319 -13.85 10.54 -19.29
N ILE A 320 -13.47 9.94 -18.16
CA ILE A 320 -12.95 10.63 -16.99
C ILE A 320 -11.83 9.81 -16.37
N VAL A 321 -10.78 10.49 -15.93
CA VAL A 321 -9.68 9.90 -15.17
C VAL A 321 -9.22 10.86 -14.10
N VAL A 322 -8.79 10.31 -12.98
CA VAL A 322 -8.34 11.06 -11.81
C VAL A 322 -6.89 10.70 -11.56
N SER A 323 -6.06 11.71 -11.34
CA SER A 323 -4.69 11.52 -10.87
C SER A 323 -4.56 11.96 -9.42
N SER A 324 -4.42 10.99 -8.52
CA SER A 324 -4.14 11.24 -7.10
C SER A 324 -2.81 11.97 -6.89
N CYS A 325 -1.79 11.68 -7.72
CA CYS A 325 -0.45 12.25 -7.56
C CYS A 325 -0.44 13.78 -7.77
N ILE A 326 -1.15 14.30 -8.78
CA ILE A 326 -1.21 15.74 -9.08
C ILE A 326 -2.52 16.40 -8.63
N LYS A 327 -3.39 15.64 -7.95
CA LYS A 327 -4.71 16.08 -7.47
C LYS A 327 -5.53 16.77 -8.57
N ARG A 328 -5.60 16.14 -9.75
CA ARG A 328 -6.34 16.64 -10.91
C ARG A 328 -7.31 15.60 -11.44
N VAL A 329 -8.42 16.09 -11.98
CA VAL A 329 -9.39 15.31 -12.75
C VAL A 329 -9.31 15.75 -14.19
N PHE A 330 -9.27 14.79 -15.12
CA PHE A 330 -9.31 15.03 -16.55
C PHE A 330 -10.54 14.36 -17.13
N TRP A 331 -11.19 15.02 -18.07
CA TRP A 331 -12.31 14.43 -18.79
C TRP A 331 -12.36 14.89 -20.24
N THR A 332 -12.96 14.03 -21.07
CA THR A 332 -13.27 14.35 -22.46
C THR A 332 -14.64 14.99 -22.52
N ASN A 333 -14.74 16.07 -23.30
CA ASN A 333 -15.99 16.75 -23.56
C ASN A 333 -16.25 16.79 -25.06
N TRP A 334 -17.28 16.07 -25.50
CA TRP A 334 -17.85 16.27 -26.82
C TRP A 334 -18.70 17.52 -26.79
N ASN A 335 -18.49 18.42 -27.75
CA ASN A 335 -19.44 19.49 -28.07
C ASN A 335 -19.54 19.62 -29.60
N SER A 336 -20.74 19.94 -30.11
CA SER A 336 -20.98 20.10 -31.55
C SER A 336 -20.18 21.25 -32.18
N HIS A 337 -19.83 22.27 -31.39
CA HIS A 337 -19.11 23.46 -31.84
C HIS A 337 -17.67 23.52 -31.30
N HIS A 338 -17.47 23.17 -30.04
CA HIS A 338 -16.19 23.35 -29.34
C HIS A 338 -15.78 22.11 -28.52
N PRO A 339 -15.50 20.96 -29.15
CA PRO A 339 -15.05 19.77 -28.44
C PRO A 339 -13.70 20.05 -27.75
N SER A 340 -13.53 19.52 -26.54
CA SER A 340 -12.32 19.77 -25.77
C SER A 340 -12.00 18.66 -24.79
N ILE A 341 -10.73 18.61 -24.39
CA ILE A 341 -10.29 17.85 -23.22
C ILE A 341 -10.03 18.87 -22.12
N GLN A 342 -10.62 18.64 -20.96
CA GLN A 342 -10.62 19.58 -19.85
C GLN A 342 -9.98 18.96 -18.62
N LYS A 343 -9.44 19.82 -17.77
CA LYS A 343 -8.91 19.45 -16.46
C LYS A 343 -9.35 20.44 -15.38
N SER A 344 -9.38 19.95 -14.15
CA SER A 344 -9.59 20.75 -12.93
C SER A 344 -8.89 20.13 -11.75
N TYR A 345 -8.80 20.86 -10.63
CA TYR A 345 -8.53 20.24 -9.32
C TYR A 345 -9.62 19.23 -8.93
N LEU A 346 -9.33 18.38 -7.94
CA LEU A 346 -10.29 17.42 -7.37
C LEU A 346 -11.60 18.07 -6.87
N ASN A 347 -11.52 19.31 -6.40
CA ASN A 347 -12.68 20.10 -5.95
C ASN A 347 -13.41 20.83 -7.09
N GLY A 348 -12.98 20.69 -8.35
CA GLY A 348 -13.56 21.39 -9.50
C GLY A 348 -13.04 22.82 -9.72
N TYR A 349 -12.09 23.31 -8.91
CA TYR A 349 -11.46 24.62 -9.12
C TYR A 349 -10.52 24.63 -10.34
N GLU A 350 -10.23 25.82 -10.88
CA GLU A 350 -9.32 26.04 -12.02
C GLU A 350 -9.66 25.15 -13.24
N LEU A 351 -10.86 25.35 -13.79
CA LEU A 351 -11.28 24.67 -15.01
C LEU A 351 -10.48 25.19 -16.21
N GLU A 352 -9.68 24.32 -16.83
CA GLU A 352 -8.85 24.63 -17.99
C GLU A 352 -9.13 23.64 -19.13
N SER A 353 -9.17 24.13 -20.37
CA SER A 353 -9.25 23.29 -21.58
C SER A 353 -7.86 23.11 -22.19
N ILE A 354 -7.31 21.90 -22.11
CA ILE A 354 -5.94 21.60 -22.56
C ILE A 354 -5.84 21.34 -24.07
N ILE A 355 -6.83 20.67 -24.65
CA ILE A 355 -6.87 20.34 -26.08
C ILE A 355 -8.18 20.86 -26.65
N THR A 356 -8.10 21.70 -27.69
CA THR A 356 -9.26 22.29 -28.39
C THR A 356 -9.14 22.21 -29.91
N THR A 357 -7.97 21.80 -30.42
CA THR A 357 -7.67 21.73 -31.85
C THR A 357 -7.65 20.27 -32.32
N ASP A 358 -8.01 20.03 -33.58
CA ASP A 358 -7.99 18.71 -34.22
C ASP A 358 -8.59 17.57 -33.37
N ILE A 359 -9.77 17.87 -32.80
CA ILE A 359 -10.56 16.98 -31.95
C ILE A 359 -12.03 17.12 -32.34
N ARG A 360 -12.78 16.03 -32.29
CA ARG A 360 -14.19 15.97 -32.71
C ARG A 360 -15.04 15.18 -31.72
N MET A 361 -14.72 13.91 -31.52
CA MET A 361 -15.50 13.02 -30.66
C MET A 361 -14.56 12.28 -29.72
N PRO A 362 -14.00 12.97 -28.72
CA PRO A 362 -13.14 12.32 -27.75
C PRO A 362 -13.99 11.44 -26.83
N ASN A 363 -13.78 10.13 -26.91
CA ASN A 363 -14.56 9.17 -26.13
C ASN A 363 -13.77 8.75 -24.88
N GLY A 364 -12.78 7.88 -25.06
CA GLY A 364 -11.97 7.32 -23.98
C GLY A 364 -10.78 8.19 -23.61
N ILE A 365 -10.36 8.09 -22.36
CA ILE A 365 -9.19 8.79 -21.82
C ILE A 365 -8.54 7.93 -20.75
N ALA A 366 -7.20 7.84 -20.79
CA ALA A 366 -6.41 7.18 -19.76
C ALA A 366 -5.16 7.99 -19.44
N ILE A 367 -4.62 7.79 -18.25
CA ILE A 367 -3.36 8.39 -17.83
C ILE A 367 -2.34 7.30 -17.54
N ASP A 368 -1.09 7.61 -17.85
CA ASP A 368 0.06 6.85 -17.40
C ASP A 368 0.74 7.65 -16.29
N HIS A 369 0.65 7.14 -15.06
CA HIS A 369 1.21 7.79 -13.87
C HIS A 369 2.74 7.84 -13.89
N GLN A 370 3.39 6.81 -14.45
CA GLN A 370 4.85 6.71 -14.49
C GLN A 370 5.44 7.68 -15.52
N LEU A 371 4.81 7.80 -16.69
CA LEU A 371 5.26 8.71 -17.76
C LEU A 371 4.68 10.12 -17.68
N GLN A 372 3.71 10.36 -16.80
CA GLN A 372 2.92 11.60 -16.73
C GLN A 372 2.31 12.03 -18.07
N LYS A 373 1.86 11.03 -18.85
CA LYS A 373 1.24 11.23 -20.17
C LYS A 373 -0.25 10.95 -20.12
N LEU A 374 -1.00 11.73 -20.87
CA LEU A 374 -2.42 11.56 -21.13
C LEU A 374 -2.61 10.90 -22.49
N TYR A 375 -3.47 9.89 -22.55
CA TYR A 375 -3.86 9.19 -23.78
C TYR A 375 -5.36 9.38 -23.99
N TRP A 376 -5.80 9.68 -25.20
CA TRP A 376 -7.22 9.77 -25.54
C TRP A 376 -7.50 9.16 -26.90
N SER A 377 -8.74 8.72 -27.09
CA SER A 377 -9.24 8.20 -28.36
C SER A 377 -10.29 9.13 -28.94
N ASP A 378 -10.18 9.43 -30.24
CA ASP A 378 -11.19 10.16 -31.00
C ASP A 378 -11.89 9.19 -31.96
N ALA A 379 -13.20 8.99 -31.75
CA ALA A 379 -13.99 8.04 -32.53
C ALA A 379 -14.53 8.58 -33.85
N ARG A 380 -14.30 9.87 -34.15
CA ARG A 380 -14.70 10.48 -35.41
C ARG A 380 -13.53 10.72 -36.33
N LEU A 381 -12.38 11.01 -35.73
CA LEU A 381 -11.10 11.13 -36.43
C LEU A 381 -10.36 9.80 -36.51
N ASP A 382 -10.88 8.76 -35.85
CA ASP A 382 -10.36 7.40 -35.91
C ASP A 382 -8.85 7.37 -35.59
N LYS A 383 -8.49 8.01 -34.47
CA LYS A 383 -7.10 8.10 -33.99
C LYS A 383 -7.00 8.00 -32.48
N ILE A 384 -5.86 7.47 -32.03
CA ILE A 384 -5.45 7.50 -30.61
C ILE A 384 -4.25 8.43 -30.52
N GLU A 385 -4.29 9.35 -29.57
CA GLU A 385 -3.29 10.39 -29.39
C GLU A 385 -2.77 10.39 -27.95
N ARG A 386 -1.59 10.99 -27.78
CA ARG A 386 -0.92 11.14 -26.50
C ARG A 386 -0.39 12.57 -26.34
N CYS A 387 -0.44 13.11 -25.12
CA CYS A 387 0.16 14.39 -24.76
C CYS A 387 0.65 14.39 -23.31
N ASP A 388 1.32 15.46 -22.89
CA ASP A 388 1.57 15.75 -21.48
C ASP A 388 0.29 16.20 -20.76
N PHE A 389 0.25 16.13 -19.43
CA PHE A 389 -0.89 16.65 -18.64
C PHE A 389 -1.20 18.15 -18.87
N ASN A 390 -0.25 18.91 -19.41
CA ASN A 390 -0.44 20.32 -19.78
C ASN A 390 -0.96 20.51 -21.22
N GLY A 391 -1.17 19.42 -21.98
CA GLY A 391 -1.52 19.48 -23.40
C GLY A 391 -0.33 19.69 -24.35
N GLY A 392 0.89 19.77 -23.81
CA GLY A 392 2.14 19.82 -24.57
C GLY A 392 2.54 18.47 -25.17
N ASP A 393 3.56 18.47 -26.04
CA ASP A 393 4.12 17.25 -26.65
C ASP A 393 3.06 16.29 -27.23
N ARG A 394 2.14 16.85 -28.02
CA ARG A 394 1.05 16.08 -28.63
C ARG A 394 1.56 15.25 -29.80
N HIS A 395 1.34 13.94 -29.74
CA HIS A 395 1.67 12.97 -30.79
C HIS A 395 0.46 12.10 -31.14
N VAL A 396 0.30 11.81 -32.42
CA VAL A 396 -0.66 10.80 -32.90
C VAL A 396 0.01 9.44 -32.82
N LEU A 397 -0.52 8.55 -31.99
CA LEU A 397 0.05 7.22 -31.76
C LEU A 397 -0.42 6.22 -32.82
N LEU A 398 -1.72 6.23 -33.14
CA LEU A 398 -2.36 5.27 -34.06
C LEU A 398 -3.39 6.01 -34.93
N SER A 399 -3.34 5.81 -36.25
CA SER A 399 -4.30 6.39 -37.21
C SER A 399 -4.78 5.45 -38.32
N GLU A 400 -4.07 4.34 -38.62
CA GLU A 400 -4.45 3.46 -39.74
C GLU A 400 -5.46 2.36 -39.35
N HIS A 401 -5.55 2.02 -38.06
CA HIS A 401 -6.36 0.91 -37.54
C HIS A 401 -7.46 1.22 -36.50
N PRO A 402 -7.77 2.46 -36.08
CA PRO A 402 -8.99 2.71 -35.30
C PRO A 402 -10.18 2.82 -36.26
N GLN A 403 -11.29 2.13 -35.99
CA GLN A 403 -12.49 2.28 -36.82
C GLN A 403 -13.69 2.79 -36.04
N HIS A 404 -13.69 2.63 -34.71
CA HIS A 404 -14.51 3.39 -33.77
C HIS A 404 -14.14 3.09 -32.30
N PRO A 405 -13.04 3.66 -31.75
CA PRO A 405 -12.65 3.41 -30.37
C PRO A 405 -13.66 4.01 -29.37
N PHE A 406 -14.16 3.20 -28.44
CA PHE A 406 -15.11 3.64 -27.42
C PHE A 406 -14.42 4.05 -26.13
N ASP A 407 -13.58 3.20 -25.56
CA ASP A 407 -12.85 3.50 -24.34
C ASP A 407 -11.42 2.94 -24.42
N LEU A 408 -10.53 3.41 -23.56
CA LEU A 408 -9.12 3.00 -23.56
C LEU A 408 -8.55 2.90 -22.15
N ALA A 409 -7.58 2.01 -21.99
CA ALA A 409 -6.80 1.83 -20.78
C ALA A 409 -5.31 1.72 -21.13
N VAL A 410 -4.43 2.15 -20.22
CA VAL A 410 -2.98 2.09 -20.39
C VAL A 410 -2.38 1.35 -19.20
N TYR A 411 -1.48 0.41 -19.47
CA TYR A 411 -0.75 -0.31 -18.44
C TYR A 411 0.53 -0.94 -18.98
N GLY A 412 1.60 -0.94 -18.19
CA GLY A 412 2.92 -1.41 -18.63
C GLY A 412 3.35 -0.69 -19.90
N ASP A 413 3.82 -1.42 -20.92
CA ASP A 413 4.23 -0.88 -22.22
C ASP A 413 3.10 -0.80 -23.27
N PHE A 414 1.85 -1.05 -22.86
CA PHE A 414 0.75 -1.26 -23.79
C PHE A 414 -0.43 -0.30 -23.56
N VAL A 415 -1.10 0.02 -24.66
CA VAL A 415 -2.41 0.65 -24.68
C VAL A 415 -3.44 -0.38 -25.13
N PHE A 416 -4.57 -0.42 -24.43
CA PHE A 416 -5.69 -1.31 -24.69
C PHE A 416 -6.93 -0.48 -25.02
N TRP A 417 -7.71 -0.91 -26.00
CA TRP A 417 -8.96 -0.21 -26.33
C TRP A 417 -10.06 -1.15 -26.82
N THR A 418 -11.29 -0.67 -26.70
CA THR A 418 -12.48 -1.32 -27.21
C THR A 418 -12.92 -0.67 -28.50
N ASP A 419 -13.22 -1.46 -29.53
CA ASP A 419 -13.65 -0.94 -30.83
C ASP A 419 -15.01 -1.52 -31.25
N TRP A 420 -15.93 -0.63 -31.64
CA TRP A 420 -17.29 -1.02 -32.02
C TRP A 420 -17.41 -1.60 -33.43
N VAL A 421 -16.52 -1.25 -34.34
CA VAL A 421 -16.54 -1.70 -35.73
C VAL A 421 -15.74 -2.99 -35.87
N ALA A 422 -14.58 -3.09 -35.21
CA ALA A 422 -13.80 -4.32 -35.17
C ALA A 422 -14.45 -5.42 -34.31
N HIS A 423 -15.45 -5.07 -33.49
CA HIS A 423 -16.11 -5.98 -32.53
C HIS A 423 -15.08 -6.74 -31.68
N ALA A 424 -14.09 -6.02 -31.15
CA ALA A 424 -12.93 -6.61 -30.52
C ALA A 424 -12.32 -5.75 -29.41
N VAL A 425 -11.54 -6.41 -28.57
CA VAL A 425 -10.61 -5.78 -27.62
C VAL A 425 -9.20 -5.90 -28.22
N LEU A 426 -8.52 -4.77 -28.34
CA LEU A 426 -7.25 -4.63 -29.04
C LEU A 426 -6.17 -4.10 -28.10
N ARG A 427 -4.91 -4.42 -28.42
CA ARG A 427 -3.70 -3.95 -27.73
C ARG A 427 -2.70 -3.43 -28.75
N ALA A 428 -1.93 -2.41 -28.38
CA ALA A 428 -0.77 -1.94 -29.13
C ALA A 428 0.32 -1.41 -28.19
N ASN A 429 1.54 -1.22 -28.69
CA ASN A 429 2.62 -0.60 -27.93
C ASN A 429 2.31 0.89 -27.65
N LYS A 430 2.40 1.34 -26.39
CA LYS A 430 2.05 2.70 -25.98
C LYS A 430 3.02 3.77 -26.50
N HIS A 431 4.25 3.39 -26.86
CA HIS A 431 5.31 4.30 -27.29
C HIS A 431 5.33 4.50 -28.80
N THR A 432 5.18 3.40 -29.56
CA THR A 432 5.32 3.40 -31.02
C THR A 432 4.00 3.31 -31.76
N GLY A 433 2.93 2.81 -31.11
CA GLY A 433 1.70 2.43 -31.79
C GLY A 433 1.85 1.21 -32.70
N ALA A 434 2.98 0.51 -32.64
CA ALA A 434 3.21 -0.73 -33.39
C ALA A 434 2.60 -1.94 -32.66
N ASP A 435 2.66 -3.11 -33.30
CA ASP A 435 2.25 -4.39 -32.75
C ASP A 435 0.78 -4.44 -32.30
N VAL A 436 -0.12 -4.08 -33.22
CA VAL A 436 -1.56 -4.16 -32.96
C VAL A 436 -1.99 -5.63 -32.92
N VAL A 437 -2.41 -6.09 -31.74
CA VAL A 437 -2.86 -7.47 -31.48
C VAL A 437 -4.32 -7.47 -31.04
N VAL A 438 -5.08 -8.44 -31.55
CA VAL A 438 -6.48 -8.66 -31.16
C VAL A 438 -6.53 -9.62 -29.97
N LEU A 439 -6.83 -9.13 -28.77
CA LEU A 439 -6.92 -9.94 -27.55
C LEU A 439 -8.21 -10.75 -27.48
N ARG A 440 -9.34 -10.19 -27.95
CA ARG A 440 -10.62 -10.89 -28.00
C ARG A 440 -11.42 -10.47 -29.22
N LYS A 441 -11.86 -11.46 -30.02
CA LYS A 441 -12.73 -11.28 -31.20
C LYS A 441 -14.20 -11.49 -30.86
N ASN A 442 -15.09 -11.02 -31.74
CA ASN A 442 -16.56 -11.16 -31.67
C ASN A 442 -17.18 -10.64 -30.37
N VAL A 443 -16.58 -9.61 -29.78
CA VAL A 443 -17.18 -8.86 -28.68
C VAL A 443 -18.16 -7.87 -29.30
N VAL A 444 -19.44 -8.26 -29.35
CA VAL A 444 -20.48 -7.39 -29.90
C VAL A 444 -20.69 -6.22 -28.93
N ARG A 445 -20.36 -5.01 -29.42
CA ARG A 445 -20.60 -3.73 -28.75
C ARG A 445 -19.88 -3.63 -27.38
N PRO A 446 -18.53 -3.63 -27.36
CA PRO A 446 -17.75 -3.46 -26.13
C PRO A 446 -17.86 -2.01 -25.64
N MET A 447 -18.10 -1.82 -24.35
CA MET A 447 -18.24 -0.50 -23.73
C MET A 447 -16.91 -0.11 -23.06
N GLY A 448 -16.90 0.14 -21.75
CA GLY A 448 -15.72 0.57 -21.00
C GLY A 448 -14.66 -0.51 -20.85
N ILE A 449 -13.42 -0.08 -20.63
CA ILE A 449 -12.26 -0.95 -20.44
C ILE A 449 -11.34 -0.39 -19.36
N ILE A 450 -10.85 -1.26 -18.49
CA ILE A 450 -9.91 -0.92 -17.43
C ILE A 450 -8.79 -1.96 -17.35
N ALA A 451 -7.58 -1.49 -17.07
CA ALA A 451 -6.45 -2.33 -16.71
C ALA A 451 -6.38 -2.41 -15.19
N VAL A 452 -6.49 -3.61 -14.63
CA VAL A 452 -6.50 -3.85 -13.18
C VAL A 452 -5.17 -4.46 -12.77
N ALA A 453 -4.41 -3.74 -11.96
CA ALA A 453 -3.15 -4.19 -11.38
C ALA A 453 -2.93 -3.55 -9.99
N ASN A 454 -1.93 -4.02 -9.24
CA ASN A 454 -1.61 -3.45 -7.93
C ASN A 454 -0.89 -2.10 -8.04
N ASP A 455 -0.07 -1.93 -9.08
CA ASP A 455 0.84 -0.81 -9.30
C ASP A 455 0.26 0.26 -10.24
N THR A 456 -0.96 0.09 -10.74
CA THR A 456 -1.60 1.05 -11.68
C THR A 456 -1.66 2.49 -11.16
N ASN A 457 -1.73 2.68 -9.83
CA ASN A 457 -1.80 3.97 -9.16
C ASN A 457 -0.52 4.31 -8.35
N ASP A 458 0.59 3.61 -8.62
CA ASP A 458 1.82 3.81 -7.86
C ASP A 458 2.50 5.15 -8.19
N CYS A 459 2.41 6.11 -7.25
CA CYS A 459 3.07 7.40 -7.32
C CYS A 459 4.50 7.38 -6.70
N THR A 460 4.96 6.25 -6.13
CA THR A 460 6.18 6.17 -5.28
C THR A 460 7.49 6.36 -6.04
N LEU A 461 7.46 6.29 -7.37
CA LEU A 461 8.60 6.68 -8.22
C LEU A 461 8.59 8.17 -8.58
N SER A 462 7.67 8.98 -8.06
CA SER A 462 7.74 10.43 -8.20
C SER A 462 8.85 10.96 -7.30
N PRO A 463 9.90 11.60 -7.85
CA PRO A 463 10.96 12.20 -7.05
C PRO A 463 10.47 13.27 -6.07
N CYS A 464 9.24 13.77 -6.25
CA CYS A 464 8.57 14.73 -5.36
C CYS A 464 7.93 14.08 -4.11
N SER A 465 7.81 12.76 -4.05
CA SER A 465 7.18 12.06 -2.92
C SER A 465 8.10 11.95 -1.70
N THR A 466 9.41 11.89 -1.94
CA THR A 466 10.46 11.93 -0.91
C THR A 466 10.96 13.36 -0.75
N LEU A 467 10.78 13.96 0.44
CA LEU A 467 11.27 15.32 0.78
C LEU A 467 10.88 16.41 -0.25
N ASN A 468 9.69 16.34 -0.85
CA ASN A 468 9.22 17.28 -1.89
C ASN A 468 10.23 17.45 -3.05
N GLY A 469 11.01 16.41 -3.39
CA GLY A 469 12.05 16.48 -4.43
C GLY A 469 13.18 17.48 -4.13
N GLY A 470 13.30 17.91 -2.87
CA GLY A 470 14.22 18.97 -2.44
C GLY A 470 13.72 20.38 -2.72
N CYS A 471 12.44 20.57 -3.04
CA CYS A 471 11.81 21.88 -3.27
C CYS A 471 11.21 22.47 -1.98
N GLU A 472 11.33 23.78 -1.79
CA GLU A 472 10.72 24.49 -0.65
C GLU A 472 9.19 24.59 -0.79
N ASP A 473 8.70 25.05 -1.95
CA ASP A 473 7.26 25.24 -2.22
C ASP A 473 6.68 24.06 -3.03
N GLN A 474 6.63 24.16 -4.36
CA GLN A 474 5.99 23.19 -5.24
C GLN A 474 7.04 22.41 -6.04
N CYS A 475 6.98 21.09 -5.98
CA CYS A 475 7.82 20.19 -6.77
C CYS A 475 7.12 19.76 -8.05
N VAL A 476 7.82 19.86 -9.18
CA VAL A 476 7.32 19.40 -10.47
C VAL A 476 8.41 18.64 -11.22
N VAL A 477 8.04 17.59 -11.94
CA VAL A 477 8.97 16.70 -12.65
C VAL A 477 8.94 17.07 -14.14
N ALA A 478 10.11 17.36 -14.72
CA ALA A 478 10.24 17.65 -16.14
C ALA A 478 10.25 16.36 -16.97
N THR A 479 9.99 16.48 -18.28
CA THR A 479 9.90 15.37 -19.26
C THR A 479 11.16 14.52 -19.39
N ASN A 480 12.29 14.97 -18.85
CA ASN A 480 13.57 14.26 -18.79
C ASN A 480 13.83 13.55 -17.44
N GLY A 481 12.87 13.57 -16.51
CA GLY A 481 13.00 13.00 -15.16
C GLY A 481 13.74 13.91 -14.15
N THR A 482 14.07 15.16 -14.51
CA THR A 482 14.68 16.12 -13.57
C THR A 482 13.62 16.90 -12.79
N ILE A 483 13.94 17.20 -11.53
CA ILE A 483 13.05 17.93 -10.63
C ILE A 483 13.23 19.43 -10.84
N TYR A 484 12.14 20.16 -11.05
CA TYR A 484 12.12 21.63 -11.04
C TYR A 484 11.16 22.14 -9.98
N CYS A 485 11.63 23.09 -9.18
CA CYS A 485 10.83 23.68 -8.12
C CYS A 485 10.13 24.94 -8.63
N GLN A 486 8.88 25.12 -8.22
CA GLN A 486 8.06 26.29 -8.53
C GLN A 486 7.58 26.93 -7.24
N CYS A 487 7.50 28.25 -7.23
CA CYS A 487 7.13 29.02 -6.05
C CYS A 487 5.66 29.44 -6.10
N PHE A 488 5.05 29.62 -4.93
CA PHE A 488 3.71 30.18 -4.84
C PHE A 488 3.65 31.63 -5.38
N PRO A 489 2.48 32.14 -5.80
CA PRO A 489 2.33 33.49 -6.34
C PRO A 489 2.87 34.55 -5.36
N GLY A 490 3.86 35.33 -5.78
CA GLY A 490 4.52 36.37 -4.95
C GLY A 490 5.97 36.03 -4.55
N ARG A 491 6.43 34.80 -4.80
CA ARG A 491 7.82 34.35 -4.60
C ARG A 491 8.49 34.03 -5.94
N THR A 492 9.82 34.11 -5.98
CA THR A 492 10.69 33.86 -7.12
C THR A 492 11.73 32.81 -6.75
N LEU A 493 11.97 31.87 -7.65
CA LEU A 493 12.92 30.78 -7.45
C LEU A 493 14.35 31.33 -7.42
N MET A 494 15.10 30.98 -6.38
CA MET A 494 16.49 31.38 -6.20
C MET A 494 17.42 30.65 -7.19
N SER A 495 18.67 31.12 -7.29
CA SER A 495 19.74 30.57 -8.15
C SER A 495 19.97 29.06 -8.00
N ASP A 496 19.60 28.53 -6.85
CA ASP A 496 19.82 27.15 -6.40
C ASP A 496 18.77 26.21 -7.00
N GLY A 497 17.76 26.74 -7.68
CA GLY A 497 16.71 25.99 -8.37
C GLY A 497 15.73 25.24 -7.45
N ARG A 498 15.85 25.44 -6.13
CA ARG A 498 15.11 24.70 -5.09
C ARG A 498 14.38 25.56 -4.05
N ARG A 499 14.94 26.71 -3.69
CA ARG A 499 14.40 27.64 -2.69
C ARG A 499 13.64 28.79 -3.36
N CYS A 500 12.63 29.31 -2.67
CA CYS A 500 11.70 30.30 -3.18
C CYS A 500 11.77 31.56 -2.31
N ALA A 501 12.26 32.70 -2.81
CA ALA A 501 12.35 33.96 -2.07
C ALA A 501 11.21 34.92 -2.45
N VAL A 502 10.76 35.79 -1.55
CA VAL A 502 9.73 36.80 -1.88
C VAL A 502 10.28 37.81 -2.90
N LYS A 503 9.48 38.19 -3.89
CA LYS A 503 9.87 39.17 -4.92
C LYS A 503 10.20 40.51 -4.25
N ILE A 504 11.45 40.94 -4.40
CA ILE A 504 12.08 42.14 -3.81
C ILE A 504 11.09 43.27 -3.56
N ALA A 505 10.85 43.57 -2.28
CA ALA A 505 10.25 44.82 -1.85
C ALA A 505 11.33 45.91 -1.91
N ASN A 506 11.03 47.07 -2.50
CA ASN A 506 11.89 48.24 -2.33
C ASN A 506 11.81 48.67 -0.85
N CYS A 507 12.84 48.34 -0.07
CA CYS A 507 12.92 48.73 1.34
C CYS A 507 12.97 50.26 1.48
N THR A 508 12.36 50.79 2.53
CA THR A 508 12.37 52.24 2.82
C THR A 508 13.70 52.66 3.47
N SER A 509 14.00 53.96 3.52
CA SER A 509 15.29 54.50 4.02
C SER A 509 15.60 54.24 5.52
N VAL A 510 14.76 53.48 6.21
CA VAL A 510 14.88 53.10 7.63
C VAL A 510 14.97 51.57 7.84
N GLU A 511 14.96 50.81 6.73
CA GLU A 511 15.01 49.35 6.73
C GLU A 511 16.32 48.90 6.05
N PHE A 512 17.00 47.94 6.65
CA PHE A 512 18.16 47.26 6.06
C PHE A 512 17.67 46.16 5.11
N GLN A 513 18.29 46.10 3.93
CA GLN A 513 17.98 45.10 2.91
C GLN A 513 18.93 43.90 3.05
N CYS A 514 18.38 42.74 3.39
CA CYS A 514 19.10 41.46 3.43
C CYS A 514 19.57 41.04 2.02
N GLY A 515 20.60 40.18 1.93
CA GLY A 515 21.10 39.62 0.67
C GLY A 515 20.04 38.87 -0.13
N ASP A 516 19.12 38.19 0.57
CA ASP A 516 17.96 37.50 -0.01
C ASP A 516 16.77 38.42 -0.37
N GLY A 517 16.89 39.74 -0.16
CA GLY A 517 15.88 40.74 -0.55
C GLY A 517 14.74 40.97 0.45
N ALA A 518 14.87 40.45 1.68
CA ALA A 518 14.00 40.79 2.81
C ALA A 518 14.38 42.15 3.43
N CYS A 519 13.43 42.85 4.04
CA CYS A 519 13.67 44.11 4.73
C CYS A 519 13.53 43.91 6.26
N ILE A 520 14.55 44.28 7.02
CA ILE A 520 14.52 44.30 8.49
C ILE A 520 14.71 45.73 9.02
N PRO A 521 14.25 46.07 10.23
CA PRO A 521 14.60 47.34 10.88
C PRO A 521 16.12 47.51 11.01
N PHE A 522 16.65 48.70 10.75
CA PHE A 522 18.11 48.97 10.79
C PHE A 522 18.76 48.74 12.17
N GLU A 523 17.98 48.74 13.25
CA GLU A 523 18.43 48.44 14.62
C GLU A 523 18.84 46.98 14.83
N LEU A 524 18.36 46.08 13.96
CA LEU A 524 18.65 44.64 13.96
C LEU A 524 19.75 44.27 12.97
N ALA A 525 20.44 45.25 12.38
CA ALA A 525 21.59 45.01 11.53
C ALA A 525 22.88 45.08 12.34
N CYS A 526 23.75 44.09 12.23
CA CYS A 526 25.04 44.01 12.92
C CYS A 526 24.91 44.07 14.45
N ASP A 527 23.92 43.36 14.97
CA ASP A 527 23.52 43.33 16.37
C ASP A 527 23.91 42.03 17.10
N GLY A 528 24.55 41.11 16.37
CA GLY A 528 25.02 39.81 16.83
C GLY A 528 23.97 38.70 16.73
N VAL A 529 22.76 39.02 16.28
CA VAL A 529 21.63 38.08 16.18
C VAL A 529 21.15 38.02 14.73
N GLN A 530 21.11 36.80 14.19
CA GLN A 530 20.61 36.57 12.84
C GLN A 530 19.11 36.91 12.74
N ALA A 531 18.78 38.09 12.21
CA ALA A 531 17.44 38.55 11.88
C ALA A 531 17.13 38.42 10.37
N CYS A 532 18.14 38.47 9.50
CA CYS A 532 17.96 38.11 8.09
C CYS A 532 17.90 36.58 7.94
N PRO A 533 16.97 36.04 7.11
CA PRO A 533 16.89 34.60 6.82
C PRO A 533 18.19 34.00 6.26
N ASP A 534 19.02 34.82 5.59
CA ASP A 534 20.31 34.40 5.05
C ASP A 534 21.50 34.70 5.98
N GLY A 535 21.31 35.52 7.02
CA GLY A 535 22.38 35.99 7.91
C GLY A 535 23.25 37.13 7.37
N SER A 536 22.86 37.76 6.25
CA SER A 536 23.53 38.94 5.68
C SER A 536 23.66 40.12 6.63
N ASP A 537 22.75 40.24 7.60
CA ASP A 537 22.79 41.27 8.63
C ASP A 537 23.96 41.15 9.60
N GLU A 538 24.59 39.97 9.70
CA GLU A 538 25.73 39.70 10.60
C GLU A 538 27.04 39.42 9.84
N ASN A 539 27.07 39.69 8.53
CA ASN A 539 28.28 39.47 7.74
C ASN A 539 29.37 40.48 8.13
N VAL A 540 30.52 39.97 8.59
CA VAL A 540 31.68 40.75 9.05
C VAL A 540 32.15 41.78 8.02
N ILE A 541 32.05 41.48 6.72
CA ILE A 541 32.48 42.39 5.64
C ILE A 541 31.48 43.53 5.45
N ASP A 542 30.18 43.23 5.52
CA ASP A 542 29.11 44.20 5.29
C ASP A 542 28.94 45.12 6.51
N CYS A 543 29.05 44.58 7.73
CA CYS A 543 29.04 45.34 8.98
C CYS A 543 30.24 46.28 9.13
N ALA A 544 31.42 45.89 8.63
CA ALA A 544 32.61 46.73 8.66
C ALA A 544 32.52 47.95 7.73
N MET A 545 31.76 47.84 6.64
CA MET A 545 31.55 48.89 5.63
C MET A 545 30.27 49.72 5.87
N LEU A 546 29.42 49.31 6.81
CA LEU A 546 28.13 49.95 7.09
C LEU A 546 28.30 51.31 7.80
N THR A 547 27.69 52.35 7.25
CA THR A 547 27.71 53.71 7.84
C THR A 547 26.33 54.03 8.41
N CYS A 548 26.23 54.35 9.71
CA CYS A 548 24.94 54.58 10.36
C CYS A 548 24.20 55.80 9.75
N PRO A 549 22.88 55.71 9.49
CA PRO A 549 22.05 56.81 8.98
C PRO A 549 22.00 58.01 9.95
N GLU A 550 21.59 59.18 9.44
CA GLU A 550 21.40 60.38 10.29
C GLU A 550 20.34 60.14 11.38
N GLY A 551 20.79 60.06 12.64
CA GLY A 551 19.93 59.79 13.80
C GLY A 551 20.45 58.69 14.72
N PHE A 552 21.42 57.90 14.26
CA PHE A 552 22.03 56.79 14.99
C PHE A 552 23.48 57.13 15.42
N TYR A 553 23.93 56.55 16.54
CA TYR A 553 25.28 56.59 17.11
C TYR A 553 25.96 55.26 16.85
N ARG A 554 27.24 55.30 16.47
CA ARG A 554 28.04 54.11 16.17
C ARG A 554 28.82 53.69 17.41
N CYS A 555 28.51 52.52 17.94
CA CYS A 555 29.21 51.84 19.03
C CYS A 555 30.63 51.45 18.61
N HIS A 556 31.51 51.15 19.57
CA HIS A 556 32.90 50.78 19.27
C HIS A 556 32.99 49.42 18.58
N ASN A 557 32.10 48.49 18.91
CA ASN A 557 31.91 47.20 18.23
C ASN A 557 31.26 47.30 16.83
N GLY A 558 30.89 48.50 16.35
CA GLY A 558 30.33 48.71 15.01
C GLY A 558 28.79 48.69 14.95
N ARG A 559 28.09 48.38 16.05
CA ARG A 559 26.62 48.44 16.16
C ARG A 559 26.11 49.88 16.06
N CYS A 560 24.93 50.08 15.46
CA CYS A 560 24.29 51.39 15.38
C CYS A 560 23.12 51.48 16.38
N VAL A 561 23.23 52.32 17.40
CA VAL A 561 22.16 52.55 18.39
C VAL A 561 21.52 53.93 18.19
N SER A 562 20.26 54.12 18.58
CA SER A 562 19.62 55.44 18.49
C SER A 562 20.35 56.47 19.36
N LYS A 563 20.53 57.71 18.89
CA LYS A 563 21.14 58.79 19.69
C LYS A 563 20.43 59.07 21.02
N ASN A 564 19.16 58.64 21.16
CA ASN A 564 18.38 58.80 22.38
C ASN A 564 18.72 57.76 23.46
N ARG A 565 19.49 56.71 23.12
CA ARG A 565 19.96 55.65 24.02
C ARG A 565 21.47 55.73 24.29
N VAL A 566 22.01 56.95 24.27
CA VAL A 566 23.42 57.21 24.59
C VAL A 566 23.43 57.96 25.91
N CYS A 567 24.16 57.45 26.91
CA CYS A 567 24.16 57.96 28.28
C CYS A 567 22.79 57.88 28.99
N ASP A 568 22.04 56.80 28.78
CA ASP A 568 20.77 56.54 29.47
C ASP A 568 20.89 55.54 30.64
N GLY A 569 22.10 55.00 30.87
CA GLY A 569 22.42 54.08 31.95
C GLY A 569 22.12 52.61 31.60
N LEU A 570 21.77 52.30 30.35
CA LEU A 570 21.56 50.95 29.85
C LEU A 570 22.59 50.65 28.75
N ASP A 571 23.18 49.45 28.76
CA ASP A 571 24.10 49.01 27.72
C ASP A 571 23.34 48.64 26.44
N ALA A 572 23.04 49.64 25.61
CA ALA A 572 22.40 49.43 24.32
C ALA A 572 23.41 48.95 23.26
N CYS A 573 24.70 49.24 23.44
CA CYS A 573 25.75 48.79 22.53
C CYS A 573 26.16 47.32 22.74
N GLY A 574 25.94 46.75 23.94
CA GLY A 574 26.40 45.42 24.34
C GLY A 574 27.90 45.37 24.72
N ASP A 575 28.62 46.48 24.53
CA ASP A 575 30.04 46.66 24.85
C ASP A 575 30.27 47.90 25.75
N TYR A 576 29.19 48.46 26.32
CA TYR A 576 29.13 49.70 27.11
C TYR A 576 29.69 50.95 26.39
N SER A 577 29.89 50.93 25.06
CA SER A 577 30.47 52.05 24.31
C SER A 577 29.64 53.32 24.31
N ASP A 578 28.34 53.18 24.49
CA ASP A 578 27.36 54.23 24.68
C ASP A 578 27.43 54.90 26.05
N GLU A 579 28.02 54.24 27.06
CA GLU A 579 28.08 54.71 28.45
C GLU A 579 29.49 55.15 28.91
N LEU A 580 30.54 54.85 28.12
CA LEU A 580 31.94 55.11 28.50
C LEU A 580 32.29 56.60 28.68
N ASN A 581 31.57 57.52 28.01
CA ASN A 581 31.90 58.94 27.99
C ASN A 581 30.79 59.83 28.57
N CYS A 582 30.12 59.34 29.62
CA CYS A 582 29.02 60.04 30.30
C CYS A 582 29.51 60.72 31.60
N THR A 583 28.99 61.91 31.89
CA THR A 583 29.32 62.66 33.12
C THR A 583 28.28 62.38 34.22
N CYS A 584 28.67 61.69 35.29
CA CYS A 584 27.80 61.40 36.46
C CYS A 584 27.38 62.67 37.21
N LYS A 585 26.18 62.68 37.80
CA LYS A 585 25.71 63.77 38.68
C LYS A 585 26.25 63.59 40.11
N GLY A 586 26.35 64.67 40.88
CA GLY A 586 27.13 64.77 42.13
C GLY A 586 26.80 63.83 43.30
N ASP A 587 25.74 63.03 43.23
CA ASP A 587 25.35 62.07 44.29
C ASP A 587 25.62 60.59 43.91
N GLN A 588 26.30 60.36 42.78
CA GLN A 588 26.61 59.05 42.23
C GLN A 588 28.12 58.76 42.28
N PHE A 589 28.48 57.56 42.72
CA PHE A 589 29.83 56.99 42.62
C PHE A 589 30.08 56.51 41.19
N LYS A 590 31.25 56.84 40.65
CA LYS A 590 31.64 56.42 39.29
C LYS A 590 32.45 55.13 39.39
N CYS A 591 31.93 54.03 38.83
CA CYS A 591 32.70 52.80 38.68
C CYS A 591 33.97 53.07 37.84
N ALA A 592 35.08 52.37 38.15
CA ALA A 592 36.35 52.57 37.43
C ALA A 592 36.22 52.24 35.93
N ARG A 593 35.38 51.25 35.61
CA ARG A 593 34.84 50.94 34.29
C ARG A 593 33.33 50.68 34.43
N GLY A 594 32.51 51.40 33.68
CA GLY A 594 31.05 51.19 33.67
C GLY A 594 30.22 52.35 34.25
N PRO A 595 28.98 52.07 34.69
CA PRO A 595 27.95 53.09 34.97
C PRO A 595 28.18 53.85 36.29
N CYS A 596 27.37 54.89 36.52
CA CYS A 596 27.36 55.65 37.77
C CYS A 596 26.36 55.02 38.75
N ILE A 597 26.83 54.47 39.87
CA ILE A 597 25.96 53.88 40.90
C ILE A 597 25.66 54.92 42.00
N PRO A 598 24.51 54.85 42.70
CA PRO A 598 24.25 55.70 43.86
C PRO A 598 25.26 55.42 44.99
N SER A 599 25.70 56.47 45.69
CA SER A 599 26.69 56.37 46.79
C SER A 599 26.32 55.46 47.98
N ASN A 600 25.10 54.93 48.04
CA ASN A 600 24.66 53.99 49.08
C ASN A 600 25.03 52.53 48.78
N PHE A 601 25.33 52.21 47.52
CA PHE A 601 25.75 50.87 47.04
C PHE A 601 27.27 50.80 46.98
N VAL A 602 27.94 51.26 48.04
CA VAL A 602 29.40 51.25 48.15
C VAL A 602 29.71 50.59 49.47
N CYS A 603 30.41 49.46 49.46
CA CYS A 603 30.70 48.63 50.62
C CYS A 603 29.45 48.02 51.29
N ASP A 604 28.51 47.49 50.52
CA ASP A 604 27.29 46.84 50.99
C ASP A 604 27.27 45.30 50.87
N PHE A 605 28.43 44.71 50.52
CA PHE A 605 28.70 43.28 50.38
C PHE A 605 28.21 42.63 49.09
N GLU A 606 27.59 43.39 48.17
CA GLU A 606 27.26 42.96 46.82
C GLU A 606 28.02 43.82 45.79
N PRO A 607 28.49 43.27 44.66
CA PRO A 607 29.14 44.06 43.61
C PRO A 607 28.10 44.59 42.61
N GLU A 608 27.81 45.89 42.64
CA GLU A 608 26.97 46.56 41.63
C GLU A 608 27.78 47.10 40.45
N CYS A 609 29.07 47.40 40.65
CA CYS A 609 29.98 47.70 39.55
C CYS A 609 30.40 46.40 38.83
N PRO A 610 30.40 46.37 37.48
CA PRO A 610 30.90 45.23 36.70
C PRO A 610 32.38 44.88 36.97
N ASP A 611 33.14 45.85 37.46
CA ASP A 611 34.56 45.74 37.84
C ASP A 611 34.75 45.67 39.37
N ALA A 612 33.66 45.38 40.11
CA ALA A 612 33.56 45.28 41.59
C ALA A 612 34.22 46.43 42.37
N SER A 613 34.39 47.60 41.72
CA SER A 613 35.18 48.73 42.23
C SER A 613 34.58 49.41 43.46
N ASP A 614 33.29 49.19 43.67
CA ASP A 614 32.48 49.58 44.81
C ASP A 614 32.75 48.76 46.08
N GLU A 615 33.28 47.53 45.95
CA GLU A 615 33.58 46.62 47.07
C GLU A 615 35.08 46.47 47.37
N ILE A 616 35.94 47.11 46.58
CA ILE A 616 37.40 47.08 46.78
C ILE A 616 37.82 48.08 47.88
N ASN A 617 38.66 47.64 48.82
CA ASN A 617 39.16 48.43 49.97
C ASN A 617 38.10 48.83 51.01
N CYS A 618 37.03 48.06 51.13
CA CYS A 618 36.03 48.21 52.19
C CYS A 618 36.46 47.48 53.50
N PRO A 619 35.85 47.79 54.66
CA PRO A 619 36.15 47.10 55.93
C PRO A 619 35.79 45.60 55.83
N LYS A 620 36.76 44.72 56.08
CA LYS A 620 36.57 43.26 55.91
C LYS A 620 35.51 42.69 56.89
N PRO A 621 34.49 41.95 56.41
CA PRO A 621 33.53 41.27 57.27
C PRO A 621 34.14 40.06 57.99
N ASP A 622 33.61 39.70 59.17
CA ASP A 622 34.04 38.50 59.90
C ASP A 622 33.35 37.25 59.33
N CYS A 623 33.98 36.62 58.33
CA CYS A 623 33.44 35.45 57.60
C CYS A 623 33.27 34.18 58.48
N THR A 624 33.72 34.21 59.75
CA THR A 624 33.52 33.09 60.69
C THR A 624 32.13 33.07 61.34
N ARG A 625 31.36 34.15 61.20
CA ARG A 625 30.00 34.31 61.79
C ARG A 625 28.92 34.64 60.75
N HIS A 626 29.15 34.26 59.50
CA HIS A 626 28.22 34.53 58.40
C HIS A 626 26.92 33.70 58.55
N PRO A 627 25.72 34.23 58.25
CA PRO A 627 24.43 33.54 58.42
C PRO A 627 24.25 32.20 57.66
N MET A 628 25.20 31.80 56.82
CA MET A 628 25.21 30.50 56.12
C MET A 628 26.00 29.38 56.84
N THR A 629 26.56 29.59 58.04
CA THR A 629 27.30 28.56 58.79
C THR A 629 26.42 27.49 59.47
N LEU A 630 25.21 27.20 58.97
CA LEU A 630 24.33 26.17 59.58
C LEU A 630 24.68 24.72 59.18
N HIS A 631 25.69 24.51 58.31
CA HIS A 631 26.24 23.18 58.03
C HIS A 631 27.56 22.94 58.77
N PRO A 632 27.73 21.81 59.49
CA PRO A 632 28.78 21.67 60.51
C PRO A 632 30.23 21.62 60.02
N ASN A 633 30.52 21.76 58.72
CA ASN A 633 31.85 21.57 58.13
C ASN A 633 32.21 22.58 57.01
N LEU A 634 31.55 23.74 56.88
CA LEU A 634 31.98 24.77 55.93
C LEU A 634 32.94 25.77 56.59
N LEU A 635 34.21 25.76 56.20
CA LEU A 635 35.19 26.79 56.56
C LEU A 635 35.28 27.82 55.41
N LEU A 636 34.83 29.05 55.66
CA LEU A 636 34.97 30.18 54.74
C LEU A 636 36.16 31.06 55.13
N VAL A 637 36.85 31.59 54.13
CA VAL A 637 38.05 32.45 54.24
C VAL A 637 37.79 33.78 53.55
N ASN A 638 38.35 34.86 54.10
CA ASN A 638 38.25 36.21 53.54
C ASN A 638 39.22 36.40 52.36
N CYS A 639 38.76 37.10 51.33
CA CYS A 639 39.59 37.58 50.24
C CYS A 639 40.54 38.73 50.65
N GLU A 640 41.57 38.99 49.85
CA GLU A 640 42.64 39.92 50.25
C GLU A 640 42.21 41.39 50.12
N ARG A 641 41.48 41.76 49.06
CA ARG A 641 41.13 43.18 48.78
C ARG A 641 39.63 43.44 48.63
N THR A 642 38.81 42.40 48.51
CA THR A 642 37.35 42.47 48.45
C THR A 642 36.68 42.06 49.76
N THR A 643 35.38 42.33 49.88
CA THR A 643 34.52 41.96 51.01
C THR A 643 34.01 40.52 50.95
N ALA A 644 34.36 39.76 49.90
CA ALA A 644 33.88 38.40 49.66
C ALA A 644 34.42 37.36 50.65
N CYS A 645 33.57 36.37 50.98
CA CYS A 645 33.89 35.20 51.80
C CYS A 645 33.78 33.92 50.94
N ILE A 646 34.88 33.23 50.70
CA ILE A 646 34.94 32.06 49.79
C ILE A 646 35.31 30.76 50.52
N HIS A 647 35.03 29.60 49.92
CA HIS A 647 35.36 28.29 50.50
C HIS A 647 36.82 27.88 50.22
N LEU A 648 37.46 27.11 51.11
CA LEU A 648 38.86 26.65 50.94
C LEU A 648 39.14 25.86 49.65
N GLY A 649 38.11 25.27 49.03
CA GLY A 649 38.23 24.52 47.77
C GLY A 649 38.16 25.38 46.51
N TRP A 650 37.89 26.68 46.66
CA TRP A 650 37.79 27.69 45.60
C TRP A 650 39.03 28.60 45.59
N ILE A 651 40.14 28.04 46.05
CA ILE A 651 41.46 28.66 45.96
C ILE A 651 42.20 27.80 44.95
N CYS A 652 42.69 28.39 43.86
CA CYS A 652 43.40 27.69 42.80
C CYS A 652 42.57 26.66 42.02
N ASP A 653 41.29 26.93 41.81
CA ASP A 653 40.40 26.10 40.98
C ASP A 653 40.23 26.64 39.54
N GLY A 654 40.87 27.77 39.24
CA GLY A 654 40.88 28.42 37.94
C GLY A 654 39.73 29.39 37.71
N GLN A 655 38.91 29.66 38.74
CA GLN A 655 37.85 30.67 38.72
C GLN A 655 38.21 31.83 39.66
N ASN A 656 37.72 33.05 39.35
CA ASN A 656 37.97 34.23 40.16
C ASN A 656 36.79 34.47 41.10
N ASP A 657 36.76 33.73 42.20
CA ASP A 657 35.73 33.78 43.23
C ASP A 657 35.93 34.94 44.20
N CYS A 658 37.17 35.43 44.35
CA CYS A 658 37.45 36.62 45.17
C CYS A 658 37.20 37.95 44.45
N TRP A 659 36.81 37.93 43.17
CA TRP A 659 36.61 39.08 42.27
C TRP A 659 37.82 40.01 42.09
N ASP A 660 38.90 39.82 42.84
CA ASP A 660 40.18 40.50 42.73
C ASP A 660 41.33 39.58 42.28
N PHE A 661 41.03 38.33 41.90
CA PHE A 661 41.96 37.29 41.47
C PHE A 661 42.96 36.81 42.55
N SER A 662 42.76 37.21 43.82
CA SER A 662 43.68 36.88 44.91
C SER A 662 43.64 35.40 45.32
N ASP A 663 42.53 34.72 45.04
CA ASP A 663 42.33 33.28 45.21
C ASP A 663 43.15 32.43 44.22
N GLU A 664 43.55 33.02 43.10
CA GLU A 664 44.33 32.37 42.04
C GLU A 664 45.79 32.85 41.99
N GLU A 665 46.14 33.89 42.75
CA GLU A 665 47.51 34.37 42.87
C GLU A 665 48.28 33.48 43.87
N ASN A 666 49.29 32.77 43.36
CA ASN A 666 50.24 31.92 44.10
C ASN A 666 49.89 30.41 44.22
N CYS A 667 49.21 29.86 43.23
CA CYS A 667 49.05 28.42 43.03
C CYS A 667 50.37 27.76 42.64
N GLN A 668 51.02 27.02 43.55
CA GLN A 668 52.22 26.27 43.20
C GLN A 668 51.89 25.20 42.15
N THR A 669 52.60 25.25 41.03
CA THR A 669 52.49 24.36 39.86
C THR A 669 52.88 22.92 40.21
N THR A 670 51.95 22.23 40.85
CA THR A 670 51.85 20.78 40.79
C THR A 670 50.46 20.49 40.26
N THR A 671 50.36 20.37 38.94
CA THR A 671 49.22 19.73 38.30
C THR A 671 49.01 18.38 39.00
N PRO A 672 47.82 18.09 39.54
CA PRO A 672 47.51 16.73 39.95
C PRO A 672 47.59 15.89 38.68
N GLN A 673 48.50 14.92 38.63
CA GLN A 673 48.40 13.85 37.65
C GLN A 673 47.12 13.07 37.95
N VAL A 674 46.04 13.42 37.25
CA VAL A 674 44.82 12.63 37.23
C VAL A 674 45.09 11.44 36.30
N SER A 675 45.44 10.30 36.88
CA SER A 675 45.44 9.02 36.17
C SER A 675 43.99 8.60 35.92
N CYS A 676 43.63 8.29 34.66
CA CYS A 676 42.31 7.75 34.34
C CYS A 676 42.08 6.43 35.15
N PRO A 677 40.85 6.15 35.62
CA PRO A 677 40.52 4.92 36.34
C PRO A 677 40.83 3.65 35.53
N ALA A 678 41.15 2.53 36.19
CA ALA A 678 41.35 1.26 35.49
C ALA A 678 40.11 0.88 34.66
N MET A 679 40.32 0.50 33.39
CA MET A 679 39.30 0.26 32.33
C MET A 679 38.79 1.50 31.58
N SER A 680 39.61 2.56 31.47
CA SER A 680 39.34 3.70 30.58
C SER A 680 40.51 4.00 29.63
N PHE A 681 40.21 4.24 28.36
CA PHE A 681 41.13 4.69 27.32
C PHE A 681 41.25 6.22 27.34
N ARG A 682 42.47 6.72 27.16
CA ARG A 682 42.75 8.16 27.15
C ARG A 682 42.83 8.67 25.72
N CYS A 683 41.89 9.52 25.35
CA CYS A 683 41.88 10.25 24.09
C CYS A 683 43.07 11.22 23.98
N LEU A 684 43.45 11.59 22.76
CA LEU A 684 44.61 12.43 22.51
C LEU A 684 44.42 13.88 23.02
N ASN A 685 43.16 14.33 23.11
CA ASN A 685 42.74 15.60 23.70
C ASN A 685 42.70 15.60 25.25
N GLY A 686 42.96 14.45 25.89
CA GLY A 686 43.06 14.32 27.34
C GLY A 686 41.79 13.84 28.07
N LEU A 687 40.69 13.57 27.34
CA LEU A 687 39.47 12.95 27.87
C LEU A 687 39.69 11.44 28.13
N CYS A 688 39.05 10.89 29.17
CA CYS A 688 39.07 9.46 29.48
C CYS A 688 37.72 8.84 29.11
N ILE A 689 37.69 7.93 28.13
CA ILE A 689 36.50 7.15 27.74
C ILE A 689 36.61 5.71 28.24
N PRO A 690 35.53 4.93 28.38
CA PRO A 690 35.61 3.51 28.71
C PRO A 690 36.41 2.71 27.67
N ASP A 691 37.19 1.70 28.09
CA ASP A 691 38.01 0.88 27.16
C ASP A 691 37.15 0.04 26.18
N SER A 692 35.84 -0.08 26.43
CA SER A 692 34.85 -0.68 25.52
C SER A 692 34.52 0.19 24.31
N TRP A 693 34.76 1.50 24.41
CA TRP A 693 34.50 2.53 23.38
C TRP A 693 35.73 2.77 22.53
N ARG A 694 36.47 1.69 22.29
CA ARG A 694 37.72 1.71 21.55
C ARG A 694 37.59 0.64 20.49
N CYS A 695 37.75 1.02 19.21
CA CYS A 695 37.58 0.13 18.07
C CYS A 695 36.16 -0.44 17.91
N ASP A 696 35.12 0.34 18.24
CA ASP A 696 33.71 -0.06 18.16
C ASP A 696 32.94 0.56 16.97
N ARG A 697 33.63 1.28 16.07
CA ARG A 697 33.09 1.92 14.85
C ARG A 697 32.36 3.24 15.07
N ASP A 698 32.32 3.71 16.31
CA ASP A 698 31.80 5.02 16.70
C ASP A 698 32.97 5.97 17.05
N MET A 699 32.81 7.28 16.77
CA MET A 699 33.87 8.29 17.00
C MET A 699 33.69 8.99 18.35
N ASP A 700 34.12 8.36 19.44
CA ASP A 700 33.85 8.81 20.81
C ASP A 700 34.87 9.83 21.34
N CYS A 701 36.09 9.87 20.79
CA CYS A 701 37.12 10.81 21.26
C CYS A 701 37.02 12.23 20.64
N GLU A 702 36.10 12.47 19.71
CA GLU A 702 35.85 13.75 19.00
C GLU A 702 37.12 14.52 18.55
N ASP A 703 38.24 13.82 18.32
CA ASP A 703 39.54 14.41 17.99
C ASP A 703 39.90 14.25 16.49
N GLY A 704 38.95 13.77 15.69
CA GLY A 704 39.04 13.66 14.24
C GLY A 704 38.68 14.97 13.53
N HIS A 705 39.67 15.64 12.92
CA HIS A 705 39.42 16.79 12.03
C HIS A 705 39.54 16.39 10.55
N ASN A 706 38.69 16.98 9.69
CA ASN A 706 38.72 16.85 8.23
C ASN A 706 38.65 15.39 7.70
N GLY A 707 37.72 14.58 8.23
CA GLY A 707 37.48 13.21 7.74
C GLY A 707 38.57 12.19 8.13
N SER A 708 39.38 12.50 9.14
CA SER A 708 40.34 11.58 9.76
C SER A 708 39.65 10.77 10.87
N LEU A 709 39.91 9.47 10.98
CA LEU A 709 39.44 8.65 12.12
C LEU A 709 39.96 9.22 13.45
N SER A 710 39.09 9.22 14.46
CA SER A 710 39.38 9.62 15.84
C SER A 710 40.35 8.65 16.53
N SER A 711 41.00 9.07 17.62
CA SER A 711 42.12 8.33 18.23
C SER A 711 41.73 7.00 18.88
N ASP A 712 40.46 6.84 19.22
CA ASP A 712 39.81 5.60 19.66
C ASP A 712 39.69 4.55 18.54
N GLU A 713 39.69 4.97 17.27
CA GLU A 713 39.54 4.07 16.11
C GLU A 713 40.82 3.86 15.30
N LYS A 714 41.89 4.58 15.64
CA LYS A 714 43.13 4.57 14.88
C LYS A 714 44.01 3.37 15.23
N GLY A 715 44.17 2.44 14.28
CA GLY A 715 45.08 1.29 14.39
C GLY A 715 44.46 0.01 14.95
N CYS A 716 43.16 -0.18 14.76
CA CYS A 716 42.42 -1.37 15.17
C CYS A 716 42.56 -2.52 14.15
N GLU A 717 42.95 -3.71 14.62
CA GLU A 717 42.93 -4.95 13.83
C GLU A 717 41.64 -5.70 14.22
N TYR A 718 40.54 -5.47 13.49
CA TYR A 718 39.21 -5.97 13.87
C TYR A 718 39.16 -7.51 13.81
N LYS A 719 39.09 -8.13 15.00
CA LYS A 719 38.63 -9.50 15.20
C LYS A 719 37.36 -9.44 16.04
N CYS A 720 36.32 -10.17 15.65
CA CYS A 720 35.06 -10.21 16.41
C CYS A 720 35.31 -10.57 17.87
N ALA A 721 34.48 -10.03 18.78
CA ALA A 721 34.57 -10.32 20.21
C ALA A 721 34.43 -11.83 20.49
N ARG A 722 34.89 -12.31 21.65
CA ARG A 722 34.86 -13.74 22.02
C ARG A 722 33.46 -14.38 21.95
N ASP A 723 32.42 -13.56 21.97
CA ASP A 723 31.02 -13.96 22.05
C ASP A 723 30.28 -13.82 20.69
N GLN A 724 31.03 -13.48 19.63
CA GLN A 724 30.53 -13.23 18.29
C GLN A 724 31.17 -14.18 17.26
N PHE A 725 30.37 -14.67 16.33
CA PHE A 725 30.80 -15.44 15.17
C PHE A 725 31.10 -14.51 13.99
N GLN A 726 32.25 -14.70 13.36
CA GLN A 726 32.62 -13.95 12.16
C GLN A 726 32.08 -14.67 10.92
N CYS A 727 31.14 -14.04 10.22
CA CYS A 727 30.71 -14.44 8.88
C CYS A 727 31.90 -14.40 7.92
N THR A 728 31.86 -15.17 6.83
CA THR A 728 32.97 -15.21 5.87
C THR A 728 33.19 -13.88 5.15
N ASP A 729 32.14 -13.05 5.02
CA ASP A 729 32.22 -11.68 4.51
C ASP A 729 32.75 -10.65 5.53
N GLY A 730 33.09 -11.08 6.76
CA GLY A 730 33.75 -10.25 7.77
C GLY A 730 32.81 -9.53 8.74
N GLU A 731 31.49 -9.73 8.64
CA GLU A 731 30.52 -9.29 9.65
C GLU A 731 30.57 -10.15 10.91
N CYS A 732 30.26 -9.55 12.06
CA CYS A 732 30.24 -10.24 13.36
C CYS A 732 28.80 -10.38 13.85
N ILE A 733 28.29 -11.59 13.89
CA ILE A 733 26.97 -11.91 14.48
C ILE A 733 27.16 -12.56 15.86
N SER A 734 26.10 -12.65 16.66
CA SER A 734 26.17 -13.34 17.96
C SER A 734 26.45 -14.84 17.79
N LEU A 735 27.18 -15.47 18.73
CA LEU A 735 27.30 -16.95 18.77
C LEU A 735 25.95 -17.67 18.90
N LEU A 736 24.89 -16.99 19.36
CA LEU A 736 23.53 -17.52 19.45
C LEU A 736 22.90 -17.69 18.07
N ASN A 737 23.19 -16.76 17.17
CA ASN A 737 22.71 -16.68 15.79
C ASN A 737 23.49 -17.61 14.85
N ARG A 738 24.13 -18.63 15.41
CA ARG A 738 24.90 -19.62 14.69
C ARG A 738 24.21 -20.96 14.86
N CYS A 739 23.73 -21.53 13.75
CA CYS A 739 22.93 -22.74 13.73
C CYS A 739 21.56 -22.61 14.43
N ASP A 740 20.85 -21.49 14.28
CA ASP A 740 19.54 -21.26 14.89
C ASP A 740 18.36 -21.49 13.94
N GLY A 741 18.62 -21.83 12.67
CA GLY A 741 17.60 -22.13 11.67
C GLY A 741 17.25 -20.95 10.77
N GLN A 742 17.90 -19.79 10.94
CA GLN A 742 17.75 -18.62 10.09
C GLN A 742 19.11 -18.17 9.53
N PRO A 743 19.20 -17.77 8.25
CA PRO A 743 20.43 -17.22 7.67
C PRO A 743 20.61 -15.76 8.11
N ASP A 744 21.32 -15.56 9.21
CA ASP A 744 21.62 -14.24 9.78
C ASP A 744 22.90 -13.63 9.20
N CYS A 745 23.83 -14.46 8.70
CA CYS A 745 24.88 -13.95 7.82
C CYS A 745 24.29 -13.67 6.43
N SER A 746 24.65 -12.53 5.85
CA SER A 746 24.28 -12.15 4.47
C SER A 746 24.67 -13.21 3.41
N ASP A 747 25.69 -14.03 3.72
CA ASP A 747 26.18 -15.14 2.90
C ASP A 747 25.64 -16.54 3.30
N GLY A 748 24.85 -16.62 4.38
CA GLY A 748 24.31 -17.87 4.95
C GLY A 748 25.35 -18.79 5.60
N SER A 749 26.54 -18.27 5.93
CA SER A 749 27.66 -19.08 6.44
C SER A 749 27.56 -19.46 7.92
N ASP A 750 26.60 -18.89 8.61
CA ASP A 750 26.15 -19.23 9.96
C ASP A 750 25.41 -20.57 10.03
N GLU A 751 24.94 -21.11 8.90
CA GLU A 751 24.14 -22.35 8.82
C GLU A 751 24.78 -23.51 8.01
N PRO A 752 26.02 -23.96 8.30
CA PRO A 752 26.62 -25.06 7.55
C PRO A 752 25.95 -26.42 7.86
N PRO A 753 26.01 -27.41 6.94
CA PRO A 753 25.47 -28.76 7.15
C PRO A 753 25.97 -29.49 8.41
N ALA A 754 27.10 -29.04 8.98
CA ALA A 754 27.69 -29.54 10.22
C ALA A 754 26.88 -29.17 11.49
N CYS A 755 26.00 -28.16 11.43
CA CYS A 755 25.13 -27.75 12.55
C CYS A 755 24.20 -28.88 13.02
N ARG A 756 23.82 -29.82 12.13
CA ARG A 756 22.99 -31.00 12.47
C ARG A 756 23.61 -31.92 13.54
N MET A 757 24.93 -31.88 13.72
CA MET A 757 25.65 -32.73 14.68
C MET A 757 25.93 -32.06 16.03
N ARG A 758 25.43 -30.85 16.31
CA ARG A 758 25.61 -30.16 17.60
C ARG A 758 24.95 -30.94 18.76
N GLN A 759 25.63 -31.06 19.89
CA GLN A 759 25.07 -31.58 21.16
C GLN A 759 24.66 -30.39 22.03
N CYS A 760 23.39 -30.34 22.46
CA CYS A 760 22.85 -29.33 23.37
C CYS A 760 23.25 -29.62 24.83
N GLY A 761 23.23 -28.61 25.70
CA GLY A 761 23.57 -28.78 27.12
C GLY A 761 22.51 -29.58 27.90
N ASP A 762 22.84 -30.07 29.11
CA ASP A 762 21.98 -30.95 29.93
C ASP A 762 20.60 -30.32 30.31
N SER A 763 20.41 -29.02 30.12
CA SER A 763 19.16 -28.27 30.38
C SER A 763 18.35 -27.93 29.13
N GLU A 764 18.75 -28.41 27.96
CA GLU A 764 18.18 -28.05 26.65
C GLU A 764 17.74 -29.29 25.84
N PHE A 765 16.60 -29.19 25.18
CA PHE A 765 16.05 -30.17 24.24
C PHE A 765 16.46 -29.83 22.81
N LYS A 766 16.85 -30.85 22.03
CA LYS A 766 17.30 -30.68 20.65
C LYS A 766 16.16 -30.98 19.66
N CYS A 767 15.78 -30.00 18.84
CA CYS A 767 14.87 -30.19 17.72
C CYS A 767 15.50 -31.09 16.64
N ASN A 768 14.74 -32.04 16.10
CA ASN A 768 15.28 -33.17 15.34
C ASN A 768 15.67 -32.80 13.89
N SER A 769 14.91 -31.91 13.25
CA SER A 769 15.13 -31.42 11.87
C SER A 769 16.23 -30.37 11.75
N THR A 770 16.23 -29.37 12.64
CA THR A 770 17.06 -28.15 12.53
C THR A 770 18.33 -28.20 13.40
N GLY A 771 18.31 -28.97 14.49
CA GLY A 771 19.41 -29.02 15.46
C GLY A 771 19.42 -27.86 16.47
N GLN A 772 18.35 -27.07 16.50
CA GLN A 772 18.10 -25.98 17.47
C GLN A 772 17.94 -26.54 18.89
N CYS A 773 18.50 -25.85 19.88
CA CYS A 773 18.44 -26.22 21.29
C CYS A 773 17.42 -25.30 22.00
N ILE A 774 16.28 -25.85 22.41
CA ILE A 774 15.26 -25.14 23.21
C ILE A 774 15.41 -25.51 24.70
N PRO A 775 14.96 -24.69 25.65
CA PRO A 775 14.96 -25.09 27.06
C PRO A 775 14.08 -26.32 27.30
N ASN A 776 14.47 -27.24 28.19
CA ASN A 776 13.63 -28.40 28.54
C ASN A 776 12.24 -28.05 29.12
N ALA A 777 12.00 -26.78 29.48
CA ALA A 777 10.70 -26.29 29.91
C ALA A 777 9.69 -26.15 28.77
N TRP A 778 10.16 -25.98 27.54
CA TRP A 778 9.40 -25.83 26.29
C TRP A 778 9.25 -27.18 25.59
N LYS A 779 9.18 -28.24 26.39
CA LYS A 779 8.99 -29.60 25.93
C LYS A 779 7.69 -30.08 26.52
N CYS A 780 6.74 -30.50 25.68
CA CYS A 780 5.41 -30.92 26.12
C CYS A 780 4.64 -29.79 26.85
N ASP A 781 4.81 -28.54 26.45
CA ASP A 781 4.08 -27.40 27.03
C ASP A 781 2.82 -27.01 26.25
N GLY A 782 2.56 -27.69 25.12
CA GLY A 782 1.37 -27.55 24.29
C GLY A 782 1.51 -26.53 23.16
N ALA A 783 2.66 -25.89 23.03
CA ALA A 783 3.03 -25.04 21.90
C ALA A 783 4.11 -25.75 21.06
N GLY A 784 4.03 -25.64 19.73
CA GLY A 784 5.06 -26.19 18.84
C GLY A 784 6.21 -25.21 18.71
N ASP A 785 7.17 -25.26 19.64
CA ASP A 785 8.32 -24.35 19.67
C ASP A 785 9.45 -24.84 18.75
N CYS A 786 9.51 -26.13 18.43
CA CYS A 786 10.32 -26.60 17.31
C CYS A 786 9.58 -26.39 15.98
N LEU A 787 10.29 -25.92 14.94
CA LEU A 787 9.75 -25.75 13.57
C LEU A 787 9.18 -27.04 12.94
N ASP A 788 9.57 -28.20 13.46
CA ASP A 788 9.07 -29.53 13.07
C ASP A 788 8.10 -30.15 14.10
N ASN A 789 7.69 -29.38 15.12
CA ASN A 789 6.91 -29.79 16.29
C ASN A 789 7.45 -31.04 17.02
N SER A 790 8.77 -31.31 16.94
CA SER A 790 9.39 -32.47 17.61
C SER A 790 9.29 -32.43 19.14
N ASP A 791 9.17 -31.23 19.71
CA ASP A 791 8.98 -30.96 21.13
C ASP A 791 7.60 -31.38 21.66
N GLU A 792 6.62 -31.52 20.76
CA GLU A 792 5.23 -31.92 21.05
C GLU A 792 4.86 -33.29 20.43
N ASP A 793 5.86 -34.07 19.97
CA ASP A 793 5.60 -35.33 19.29
C ASP A 793 4.92 -36.36 20.24
N PRO A 794 3.82 -37.02 19.84
CA PRO A 794 3.08 -37.98 20.66
C PRO A 794 3.93 -39.17 21.18
N SER A 795 5.08 -39.46 20.57
CA SER A 795 6.00 -40.51 21.00
C SER A 795 6.76 -40.19 22.30
N LEU A 796 6.76 -38.92 22.75
CA LEU A 796 7.40 -38.47 23.99
C LEU A 796 6.55 -38.67 25.26
N ASN A 797 5.34 -39.22 25.14
CA ASN A 797 4.42 -39.55 26.25
C ASN A 797 4.20 -38.37 27.23
N CYS A 798 3.93 -37.20 26.67
CA CYS A 798 3.65 -35.95 27.37
C CYS A 798 2.36 -36.06 28.21
N THR A 799 2.46 -35.95 29.54
CA THR A 799 1.28 -35.87 30.43
C THR A 799 0.89 -34.43 30.69
N LEU A 800 -0.32 -34.03 30.27
CA LEU A 800 -0.93 -32.69 30.40
C LEU A 800 -0.82 -32.10 31.82
N ARG A 801 -0.30 -30.86 31.90
CA ARG A 801 -0.06 -30.07 33.12
C ARG A 801 -1.39 -29.54 33.72
N GLN A 802 -1.54 -29.61 35.05
CA GLN A 802 -2.60 -28.91 35.80
C GLN A 802 -2.10 -27.51 36.20
N CYS A 803 -2.91 -26.46 35.98
CA CYS A 803 -2.58 -25.06 36.34
C CYS A 803 -2.33 -24.93 37.86
N LYS A 804 -1.42 -24.02 38.27
CA LYS A 804 -1.11 -23.78 39.68
C LYS A 804 -2.26 -23.01 40.36
N ALA A 805 -2.28 -22.98 41.70
CA ALA A 805 -3.40 -22.44 42.49
C ALA A 805 -3.74 -20.95 42.31
N ASN A 806 -2.91 -20.17 41.59
CA ASN A 806 -3.14 -18.75 41.30
C ASN A 806 -3.36 -18.48 39.79
N GLU A 807 -3.68 -19.53 39.02
CA GLU A 807 -3.86 -19.46 37.58
C GLU A 807 -5.28 -19.95 37.20
N PHE A 808 -6.00 -19.15 36.42
CA PHE A 808 -7.26 -19.50 35.79
C PHE A 808 -7.03 -20.30 34.50
N LYS A 809 -7.87 -21.29 34.24
CA LYS A 809 -7.75 -22.19 33.09
C LYS A 809 -8.79 -21.83 32.03
N CYS A 810 -8.33 -21.33 30.89
CA CYS A 810 -9.15 -21.09 29.69
C CYS A 810 -9.76 -22.42 29.18
N LEU A 811 -10.85 -22.36 28.40
CA LEU A 811 -11.49 -23.56 27.85
C LEU A 811 -10.55 -24.36 26.93
N ASN A 812 -9.71 -23.65 26.16
CA ASN A 812 -8.63 -24.20 25.34
C ASN A 812 -7.43 -24.79 26.13
N GLN A 813 -7.53 -24.92 27.46
CA GLN A 813 -6.54 -25.49 28.38
C GLN A 813 -5.30 -24.62 28.67
N VAL A 814 -5.25 -23.37 28.20
CA VAL A 814 -4.20 -22.40 28.54
C VAL A 814 -4.42 -21.85 29.96
N CYS A 815 -3.35 -21.65 30.72
CA CYS A 815 -3.40 -21.11 32.10
C CYS A 815 -2.99 -19.62 32.08
N ILE A 816 -3.88 -18.73 32.51
CA ILE A 816 -3.61 -17.30 32.75
C ILE A 816 -3.63 -17.01 34.25
N LEU A 817 -3.15 -15.88 34.74
CA LEU A 817 -3.28 -15.55 36.17
C LEU A 817 -4.75 -15.27 36.53
N ASP A 818 -5.17 -15.63 37.73
CA ASP A 818 -6.55 -15.38 38.23
C ASP A 818 -6.92 -13.87 38.25
N SER A 819 -5.93 -12.97 38.11
CA SER A 819 -6.13 -11.53 37.96
C SER A 819 -6.61 -11.09 36.57
N PHE A 820 -6.40 -11.93 35.55
CA PHE A 820 -6.79 -11.73 34.15
C PHE A 820 -8.10 -12.46 33.81
N TYR A 821 -8.78 -13.01 34.83
CA TYR A 821 -10.13 -13.50 34.67
C TYR A 821 -11.09 -12.38 35.01
N CYS A 822 -12.00 -12.04 34.08
CA CYS A 822 -13.05 -11.05 34.32
C CYS A 822 -12.54 -9.61 34.55
N ASP A 823 -11.48 -9.18 33.87
CA ASP A 823 -10.85 -7.86 34.06
C ASP A 823 -11.17 -6.81 32.98
N GLY A 824 -11.95 -7.19 31.96
CA GLY A 824 -12.45 -6.31 30.89
C GLY A 824 -11.69 -6.42 29.58
N ASP A 825 -10.65 -7.26 29.51
CA ASP A 825 -9.85 -7.54 28.32
C ASP A 825 -9.89 -9.06 28.01
N HIS A 826 -9.98 -9.45 26.73
CA HIS A 826 -9.97 -10.87 26.30
C HIS A 826 -8.53 -11.41 26.24
N ASP A 827 -8.02 -11.91 27.36
CA ASP A 827 -6.69 -12.51 27.51
C ASP A 827 -6.65 -14.00 27.13
N CYS A 828 -7.77 -14.72 27.19
CA CYS A 828 -7.88 -16.01 26.51
C CYS A 828 -8.16 -15.80 25.02
N GLU A 829 -7.42 -16.48 24.13
CA GLU A 829 -7.62 -16.42 22.67
C GLU A 829 -9.04 -16.87 22.23
N ASP A 830 -9.72 -17.68 23.07
CA ASP A 830 -11.12 -18.09 22.87
C ASP A 830 -12.16 -17.21 23.59
N GLY A 831 -11.71 -16.17 24.31
CA GLY A 831 -12.54 -15.24 25.09
C GLY A 831 -13.23 -15.82 26.33
N SER A 832 -12.83 -17.01 26.79
CA SER A 832 -13.49 -17.72 27.90
C SER A 832 -13.24 -17.13 29.28
N ASP A 833 -12.27 -16.25 29.41
CA ASP A 833 -12.00 -15.43 30.58
C ASP A 833 -13.05 -14.32 30.80
N GLU A 834 -13.87 -14.00 29.80
CA GLU A 834 -14.86 -12.92 29.86
C GLU A 834 -16.30 -13.34 29.50
N PRO A 835 -16.94 -14.23 30.27
CA PRO A 835 -18.33 -14.64 30.01
C PRO A 835 -19.35 -13.55 30.41
N ASP A 836 -20.47 -13.46 29.67
CA ASP A 836 -21.60 -12.52 29.90
C ASP A 836 -22.17 -12.53 31.35
N THR A 837 -21.81 -13.53 32.16
CA THR A 837 -22.19 -13.68 33.57
C THR A 837 -21.26 -12.98 34.56
N CYS A 838 -20.21 -12.28 34.08
CA CYS A 838 -19.28 -11.56 34.94
C CYS A 838 -19.96 -10.35 35.62
N GLU A 839 -20.11 -10.40 36.95
CA GLU A 839 -20.70 -9.28 37.71
C GLU A 839 -19.70 -8.11 37.82
N LYS A 840 -20.05 -6.96 37.22
CA LYS A 840 -19.26 -5.71 37.20
C LYS A 840 -18.62 -5.39 38.55
N HIS A 841 -17.31 -5.61 38.65
CA HIS A 841 -16.52 -5.25 39.82
C HIS A 841 -16.26 -3.74 39.88
N ARG A 842 -16.34 -3.17 41.10
CA ARG A 842 -15.96 -1.77 41.39
C ARG A 842 -14.43 -1.66 41.45
N CYS A 843 -13.84 -0.70 40.73
CA CYS A 843 -12.40 -0.40 40.78
C CYS A 843 -11.91 -0.16 42.22
N ARG A 844 -10.68 -0.61 42.54
CA ARG A 844 -10.07 -0.43 43.88
C ARG A 844 -9.76 1.06 44.16
N GLU A 845 -9.58 1.45 45.42
CA GLU A 845 -9.39 2.86 45.86
C GLU A 845 -8.24 3.63 45.17
N ASN A 846 -7.28 2.96 44.53
CA ASN A 846 -6.16 3.58 43.80
C ASN A 846 -6.29 3.54 42.26
N GLN A 847 -7.48 3.24 41.73
CA GLN A 847 -7.75 3.15 40.29
C GLN A 847 -8.91 4.06 39.89
N PHE A 848 -8.77 4.73 38.75
CA PHE A 848 -9.79 5.55 38.11
C PHE A 848 -10.67 4.67 37.20
N ALA A 849 -11.99 4.82 37.35
CA ALA A 849 -12.97 4.09 36.55
C ALA A 849 -13.31 4.87 35.28
N CYS A 850 -12.91 4.34 34.13
CA CYS A 850 -13.28 4.85 32.82
C CYS A 850 -14.79 4.65 32.56
N ASN A 851 -15.38 5.46 31.67
CA ASN A 851 -16.83 5.37 31.39
C ASN A 851 -17.23 4.08 30.67
N ASN A 852 -16.30 3.46 29.94
CA ASN A 852 -16.46 2.13 29.34
C ASN A 852 -16.38 0.96 30.35
N GLY A 853 -16.08 1.23 31.63
CA GLY A 853 -15.98 0.22 32.70
C GLY A 853 -14.57 -0.29 32.98
N ARG A 854 -13.55 0.20 32.27
CA ARG A 854 -12.13 -0.12 32.49
C ARG A 854 -11.58 0.60 33.74
N CYS A 855 -10.64 -0.02 34.46
CA CYS A 855 -9.97 0.59 35.61
C CYS A 855 -8.51 0.93 35.27
N ILE A 856 -8.14 2.21 35.24
CA ILE A 856 -6.75 2.66 35.04
C ILE A 856 -6.15 3.18 36.35
N SER A 857 -4.83 3.41 36.41
CA SER A 857 -4.19 4.02 37.60
C SER A 857 -4.59 5.49 37.77
N ASN A 858 -4.79 5.97 39.00
CA ASN A 858 -5.07 7.40 39.24
C ASN A 858 -3.97 8.35 38.70
N HIS A 859 -2.71 7.89 38.57
CA HIS A 859 -1.62 8.68 37.99
C HIS A 859 -1.69 8.86 36.48
N ALA A 860 -2.51 8.04 35.82
CA ALA A 860 -2.82 8.13 34.39
C ALA A 860 -4.05 9.02 34.13
N THR A 861 -4.46 9.85 35.10
CA THR A 861 -5.51 10.86 34.89
C THR A 861 -4.88 12.21 34.60
N CYS A 862 -5.39 12.93 33.60
CA CYS A 862 -4.90 14.25 33.20
C CYS A 862 -3.40 14.32 32.81
N ASN A 863 -2.84 13.26 32.22
CA ASN A 863 -1.42 13.18 31.84
C ASN A 863 -1.14 13.57 30.36
N GLY A 864 -2.16 13.86 29.55
CA GLY A 864 -2.03 14.23 28.13
C GLY A 864 -2.14 13.05 27.16
N TRP A 865 -2.48 11.85 27.65
CA TRP A 865 -2.60 10.61 26.91
C TRP A 865 -3.96 9.95 27.22
N ASP A 866 -4.67 9.47 26.20
CA ASP A 866 -5.96 8.76 26.35
C ASP A 866 -5.73 7.30 26.75
N ASP A 867 -5.51 7.05 28.04
CA ASP A 867 -5.28 5.72 28.60
C ASP A 867 -6.61 4.94 28.77
N CYS A 868 -7.75 5.64 28.87
CA CYS A 868 -9.08 5.01 28.87
C CYS A 868 -9.58 4.59 27.48
N ARG A 869 -8.92 5.01 26.38
CA ARG A 869 -9.32 4.87 24.96
C ARG A 869 -10.72 5.42 24.62
N ASP A 870 -11.38 6.04 25.60
CA ASP A 870 -12.68 6.70 25.50
C ASP A 870 -12.60 8.20 25.90
N GLY A 871 -11.39 8.68 26.18
CA GLY A 871 -11.05 10.04 26.60
C GLY A 871 -11.62 10.44 27.96
N SER A 872 -12.04 9.50 28.81
CA SER A 872 -12.68 9.82 30.10
C SER A 872 -11.73 10.33 31.17
N ASP A 873 -10.47 9.91 31.10
CA ASP A 873 -9.33 10.31 31.93
C ASP A 873 -8.79 11.71 31.58
N GLU A 874 -9.11 12.22 30.39
CA GLU A 874 -8.64 13.53 29.87
C GLU A 874 -9.75 14.59 29.80
N LYS A 875 -10.93 14.30 30.36
CA LYS A 875 -12.07 15.22 30.26
C LYS A 875 -11.79 16.56 30.97
N PRO A 876 -12.14 17.70 30.34
CA PRO A 876 -11.96 19.03 30.93
C PRO A 876 -12.68 19.23 32.27
N ASP A 877 -13.74 18.45 32.53
CA ASP A 877 -14.48 18.48 33.78
C ASP A 877 -13.69 17.87 34.97
N LEU A 878 -12.71 16.99 34.69
CA LEU A 878 -11.78 16.42 35.67
C LEU A 878 -10.46 17.19 35.76
N CYS A 879 -10.00 17.79 34.65
CA CYS A 879 -8.71 18.48 34.56
C CYS A 879 -8.89 20.01 34.37
N PRO A 880 -8.86 20.83 35.43
CA PRO A 880 -8.95 22.28 35.29
C PRO A 880 -7.66 22.85 34.67
N GLN A 881 -7.76 23.34 33.44
CA GLN A 881 -6.72 24.10 32.74
C GLN A 881 -6.96 25.61 32.90
N GLU A 882 -6.04 26.36 33.51
CA GLU A 882 -6.00 27.82 33.36
C GLU A 882 -4.91 28.23 32.36
N LYS A 883 -5.32 28.56 31.13
CA LYS A 883 -5.17 29.90 30.50
C LYS A 883 -5.71 29.92 29.04
N SER A 884 -6.96 30.40 28.93
CA SER A 884 -7.53 31.31 27.92
C SER A 884 -7.11 31.27 26.43
N LYS A 885 -7.93 30.52 25.67
CA LYS A 885 -8.58 30.77 24.36
C LYS A 885 -9.04 32.23 24.10
N PRO A 886 -9.35 32.69 22.84
CA PRO A 886 -10.61 32.33 22.10
C PRO A 886 -10.54 32.39 20.54
N LEU A 887 -11.48 31.95 19.68
CA LEU A 887 -12.74 31.19 19.63
C LEU A 887 -12.92 30.83 18.11
N MET A 888 -13.35 29.63 17.69
CA MET A 888 -14.74 29.18 17.37
C MET A 888 -15.44 30.02 16.27
N ILE A 889 -16.18 29.45 15.30
CA ILE A 889 -17.58 28.91 15.34
C ILE A 889 -17.70 27.89 14.17
N GLY A 890 -18.25 26.66 14.23
CA GLY A 890 -19.54 26.15 14.71
C GLY A 890 -20.45 25.84 13.48
N GLY A 891 -21.30 24.81 13.37
CA GLY A 891 -21.76 23.74 14.24
C GLY A 891 -23.00 23.03 13.64
N LEU A 892 -23.71 22.26 14.49
CA LEU A 892 -25.11 21.76 14.40
C LEU A 892 -25.35 20.43 13.64
N ALA A 893 -26.16 19.44 14.08
CA ALA A 893 -26.98 19.21 15.29
C ALA A 893 -27.65 17.80 15.28
N ARG A 894 -27.89 17.21 16.48
CA ARG A 894 -29.11 16.52 17.05
C ARG A 894 -30.00 15.58 16.19
N ALA A 895 -30.84 14.65 16.71
CA ALA A 895 -31.07 13.84 17.93
C ALA A 895 -32.49 13.18 17.83
N PHE A 896 -32.75 12.11 18.63
CA PHE A 896 -34.06 11.51 19.08
C PHE A 896 -34.79 10.48 18.14
N LYS A 897 -35.48 9.40 18.58
CA LYS A 897 -35.99 8.87 19.89
C LYS A 897 -36.51 7.39 19.76
N PHE A 898 -36.30 6.55 20.81
CA PHE A 898 -36.99 5.36 21.42
C PHE A 898 -38.35 4.78 20.89
N PRO A 899 -38.93 3.65 21.42
CA PRO A 899 -38.42 2.35 21.98
C PRO A 899 -39.28 1.06 21.66
N ALA A 900 -38.76 -0.11 22.10
CA ALA A 900 -39.40 -1.31 22.72
C ALA A 900 -40.46 -2.20 22.01
N ALA A 901 -40.21 -3.53 21.98
CA ALA A 901 -40.84 -4.54 22.87
C ALA A 901 -41.10 -5.93 22.22
N GLU A 902 -40.79 -6.96 23.02
CA GLU A 902 -41.39 -8.31 23.13
C GLU A 902 -41.07 -9.45 22.15
N ALA A 903 -40.51 -10.52 22.75
CA ALA A 903 -40.39 -11.88 22.27
C ALA A 903 -41.62 -12.74 22.66
N ARG A 904 -41.93 -13.78 21.87
CA ARG A 904 -42.42 -15.08 22.37
C ARG A 904 -42.33 -16.20 21.32
N SER A 905 -41.81 -17.32 21.81
CA SER A 905 -41.60 -18.71 21.33
C SER A 905 -42.78 -19.45 20.66
N TRP A 906 -42.52 -20.53 19.88
CA TRP A 906 -42.60 -21.96 20.29
C TRP A 906 -42.38 -22.93 19.10
N ASP A 907 -41.63 -24.01 19.37
CA ASP A 907 -41.38 -25.24 18.58
C ASP A 907 -42.62 -25.97 18.07
N TRP A 908 -42.56 -26.60 16.88
CA TRP A 908 -42.78 -28.06 16.71
C TRP A 908 -42.55 -28.57 15.26
N ALA A 909 -41.83 -29.69 15.14
CA ALA A 909 -41.62 -30.47 13.91
C ALA A 909 -42.12 -31.92 14.07
N LYS A 910 -42.87 -32.45 13.08
CA LYS A 910 -42.86 -33.85 12.57
C LYS A 910 -44.05 -34.19 11.63
N ARG A 911 -43.78 -35.13 10.70
CA ARG A 911 -44.66 -35.96 9.82
C ARG A 911 -45.12 -35.32 8.49
N ALA A 912 -45.23 -36.03 7.34
CA ALA A 912 -45.02 -37.43 6.96
C ALA A 912 -44.91 -37.58 5.42
N LEU A 913 -44.40 -38.73 4.96
CA LEU A 913 -44.38 -39.27 3.59
C LEU A 913 -45.78 -39.48 2.97
N PRO A 914 -45.86 -39.63 1.63
CA PRO A 914 -46.23 -40.94 1.08
C PRO A 914 -45.44 -41.38 -0.17
N LYS A 915 -45.43 -42.71 -0.39
CA LYS A 915 -44.98 -43.46 -1.59
C LYS A 915 -46.13 -43.55 -2.60
N ASP A 916 -45.84 -43.52 -3.91
CA ASP A 916 -46.14 -44.63 -4.83
C ASP A 916 -45.66 -44.40 -6.29
N ALA A 917 -45.11 -45.50 -6.82
CA ALA A 917 -44.90 -46.01 -8.18
C ALA A 917 -44.99 -45.12 -9.46
N GLY A 918 -44.02 -45.35 -10.35
CA GLY A 918 -44.19 -45.20 -11.81
C GLY A 918 -42.88 -44.91 -12.55
N GLU A 919 -42.37 -45.89 -13.31
CA GLU A 919 -41.32 -45.71 -14.33
C GLU A 919 -41.65 -44.57 -15.31
N PRO A 920 -40.65 -44.02 -16.02
CA PRO A 920 -40.82 -44.08 -17.47
C PRO A 920 -39.56 -44.44 -18.25
N ALA A 921 -39.82 -45.22 -19.29
CA ALA A 921 -38.94 -45.62 -20.36
C ALA A 921 -38.37 -44.42 -21.14
N THR A 922 -37.13 -44.59 -21.58
CA THR A 922 -36.45 -43.82 -22.62
C THR A 922 -37.21 -43.91 -23.95
N ALA A 923 -37.72 -42.78 -24.45
CA ALA A 923 -38.14 -42.60 -25.82
C ALA A 923 -37.32 -41.46 -26.46
N ILE A 924 -36.52 -41.83 -27.46
CA ILE A 924 -35.78 -40.91 -28.33
C ILE A 924 -36.77 -40.40 -29.37
N GLY A 925 -36.98 -39.09 -29.43
CA GLY A 925 -37.69 -38.41 -30.50
C GLY A 925 -36.77 -37.39 -31.16
N CYS A 926 -36.29 -37.68 -32.36
CA CYS A 926 -35.69 -36.70 -33.26
C CYS A 926 -36.78 -35.82 -33.84
N CYS A 927 -36.69 -34.50 -33.67
CA CYS A 927 -37.29 -33.54 -34.58
C CYS A 927 -36.19 -33.06 -35.53
N ALA A 928 -36.36 -33.35 -36.82
CA ALA A 928 -35.58 -32.77 -37.91
C ALA A 928 -36.28 -31.49 -38.42
N ARG A 929 -35.44 -30.46 -38.66
CA ARG A 929 -35.69 -29.13 -39.25
C ARG A 929 -36.61 -28.16 -38.51
#